data_AF-A0A316K1T0-F1
#
_entry.id   AF-A0A316K1T0-F1
#
_cell.length_a   1.000
_cell.length_b   1.000
_cell.length_c   1.000
_cell.angle_alpha   90.00
_cell.angle_beta   90.00
_cell.angle_gamma   90.00
#
_symmetry.space_group_name_H-M   'P 1'
#
loop_
_entity.id
_entity.type
_entity.pdbx_description
1 polymer ?
#
loop_
_entity_poly.entity_id
_entity_poly.type
_entity_poly.pdbx_seq_one_letter_code
_entity_poly.pdbx_strand_id
1 'polypeptide(L)'
;MKAAVAALMVSSSTAAFAQGVPIVKPGAPGERNTVLTVEQASQLAGATYTPADVDFMQGMIVHHQQAVEMAALVDGRTNNEDIVALAGRINASQKDEIDFMAGWLTDRGEPVAMQMAHHGGDHSMHHGHHEMMGMATPAQMAELAASSGTAFDRLFLQLMIRHHAGAIDMVDDLHSQPGAAYEPVMFEFTNDVAGDQKTEVERMNELLAGLSDDPRATLAAGFRDAGEAISNLRLVTAMPKPAGFFDPANPAGLQPRIEDDDEEDANQDSADDGEEAEPRFSSRSSPLDFANTDIAFSGNMMVAGNYHGFNAYELGEDGVPTLVSSIVCPGGQGDVSIVGDILVMSVQDSRARLDCGLEGVQGDVNEERFRGVRVFDISDIRNPVQVGQVQTCRGSHTHSIVDANDERIVLYNSGTSYVRDDEELEGCFNSAGDETALFSIDVIEIPLADPSAARITSSPRVFAKGGNIAGLWRGGDHGDGTQETSDTNQCHDITVFPSLNLAAGACSGNGIIMDISDPYNPQRFDDVTDTGFAYWHSATFNNDGTKVLFTDEWGGGGRPRCQAGDPMNWGANAIYEVVNGKLEFRSNYKLPAPQSSKENCVAHNGSIIPVPGRDIFVQAWYQGGISVIDFTDAKNPKEIAFFDRGPIDNDQLITGGYWSAYWYNGRIYATEITRGLDVFALEPSEFLTAEEIAAAEAAQYPGDVFNPQTQTQVTWSDEVLEMVEASRKGG
;
A
#
# COMPACT_ATOMS: atom_id res chain seq x y z
N MET A 1 53.13 -35.04 48.93
CA MET A 1 51.91 -35.73 49.40
C MET A 1 51.18 -34.85 50.41
N LYS A 2 50.34 -33.93 49.92
CA LYS A 2 49.30 -33.20 50.66
C LYS A 2 48.19 -32.97 49.64
N ALA A 3 46.96 -33.35 49.95
CA ALA A 3 45.81 -33.10 49.07
C ALA A 3 45.21 -31.73 49.40
N ALA A 4 44.78 -31.00 48.37
CA ALA A 4 43.95 -29.82 48.50
C ALA A 4 42.68 -30.06 47.68
N VAL A 5 41.52 -29.71 48.23
CA VAL A 5 40.22 -29.90 47.57
C VAL A 5 39.97 -28.72 46.64
N ALA A 6 39.68 -29.01 45.37
CA ALA A 6 39.10 -28.05 44.44
C ALA A 6 37.62 -28.41 44.27
N ALA A 7 36.72 -27.47 44.56
CA ALA A 7 35.29 -27.65 44.33
C ALA A 7 34.95 -27.27 42.88
N LEU A 8 34.26 -28.15 42.16
CA LEU A 8 33.60 -27.76 40.92
C LEU A 8 32.34 -26.97 41.28
N MET A 9 32.26 -25.72 40.80
CA MET A 9 30.97 -25.04 40.68
C MET A 9 30.27 -25.61 39.44
N VAL A 10 29.04 -26.10 39.61
CA VAL A 10 28.18 -26.45 38.48
C VAL A 10 27.42 -25.19 38.07
N SER A 11 27.85 -24.56 36.97
CA SER A 11 27.09 -23.49 36.33
C SER A 11 25.86 -24.07 35.65
N SER A 12 24.68 -23.89 36.26
CA SER A 12 23.40 -24.32 35.71
C SER A 12 22.96 -23.38 34.58
N SER A 13 23.39 -23.68 33.36
CA SER A 13 22.92 -23.00 32.15
C SER A 13 21.44 -23.29 31.91
N THR A 14 20.59 -22.28 32.04
CA THR A 14 19.18 -22.35 31.64
C THR A 14 19.10 -22.37 30.11
N ALA A 15 18.80 -23.54 29.54
CA ALA A 15 18.50 -23.65 28.12
C ALA A 15 17.20 -22.90 27.80
N ALA A 16 17.23 -22.04 26.78
CA ALA A 16 16.03 -21.37 26.28
C ALA A 16 15.12 -22.39 25.57
N PHE A 17 13.82 -22.35 25.88
CA PHE A 17 12.81 -23.08 25.11
C PHE A 17 12.51 -22.30 23.82
N ALA A 18 13.28 -22.56 22.77
CA ALA A 18 12.83 -22.27 21.41
C ALA A 18 11.68 -23.24 21.07
N GLN A 19 10.48 -22.72 20.83
CA GLN A 19 9.35 -23.54 20.39
C GLN A 19 9.52 -23.89 18.91
N GLY A 20 9.85 -25.15 18.63
CA GLY A 20 9.98 -25.67 17.27
C GLY A 20 8.62 -25.94 16.63
N VAL A 21 8.07 -24.94 15.94
CA VAL A 21 6.98 -25.09 14.97
C VAL A 21 7.59 -25.58 13.64
N PRO A 22 6.97 -26.51 12.89
CA PRO A 22 7.50 -26.97 11.62
C PRO A 22 7.37 -25.89 10.54
N ILE A 23 8.48 -25.62 9.84
CA ILE A 23 8.51 -24.86 8.58
C ILE A 23 8.32 -25.88 7.45
N VAL A 24 7.24 -25.74 6.68
CA VAL A 24 6.77 -26.76 5.73
C VAL A 24 6.76 -26.17 4.32
N LYS A 25 7.53 -26.73 3.40
CA LYS A 25 7.44 -26.44 1.96
C LYS A 25 6.56 -27.49 1.27
N PRO A 26 5.40 -27.13 0.69
CA PRO A 26 4.59 -28.08 -0.07
C PRO A 26 5.33 -28.64 -1.30
N GLY A 27 4.83 -29.74 -1.84
CA GLY A 27 5.19 -30.24 -3.16
C GLY A 27 4.25 -29.72 -4.25
N ALA A 28 4.39 -30.21 -5.48
CA ALA A 28 3.38 -30.04 -6.53
C ALA A 28 2.04 -30.71 -6.12
N PRO A 29 0.90 -30.43 -6.80
CA PRO A 29 -0.40 -30.97 -6.42
C PRO A 29 -0.42 -32.49 -6.17
N GLY A 30 -0.74 -32.90 -4.94
CA GLY A 30 -0.78 -34.30 -4.49
C GLY A 30 0.57 -34.92 -4.07
N GLU A 31 1.67 -34.16 -4.09
CA GLU A 31 2.99 -34.63 -3.65
C GLU A 31 3.24 -34.43 -2.14
N ARG A 32 4.45 -34.76 -1.66
CA ARG A 32 4.82 -34.66 -0.24
C ARG A 32 5.66 -33.43 0.07
N ASN A 33 5.35 -32.85 1.23
CA ASN A 33 6.03 -31.68 1.78
C ASN A 33 7.49 -31.96 2.18
N THR A 34 8.29 -30.90 2.25
CA THR A 34 9.73 -30.87 2.59
C THR A 34 10.04 -29.73 3.58
N VAL A 35 11.29 -29.61 4.03
CA VAL A 35 11.75 -28.62 5.04
C VAL A 35 13.05 -27.98 4.56
N LEU A 36 13.19 -26.66 4.73
CA LEU A 36 14.22 -25.82 4.06
C LEU A 36 15.08 -24.97 5.02
N THR A 37 16.09 -24.28 4.47
CA THR A 37 17.10 -23.45 5.16
C THR A 37 17.39 -22.16 4.38
N VAL A 38 18.08 -21.17 4.98
CA VAL A 38 17.83 -19.73 4.75
C VAL A 38 18.75 -19.01 3.73
N GLU A 39 19.92 -19.54 3.35
CA GLU A 39 21.12 -18.68 3.15
C GLU A 39 21.69 -18.49 1.71
N GLN A 40 20.91 -18.34 0.60
CA GLN A 40 21.50 -18.42 -0.78
C GLN A 40 20.96 -17.54 -1.98
N ALA A 41 20.99 -16.18 -2.01
CA ALA A 41 20.76 -15.39 -3.27
C ALA A 41 21.25 -13.90 -3.30
N SER A 42 21.83 -13.38 -4.43
CA SER A 42 21.87 -11.93 -4.89
C SER A 42 22.85 -11.52 -6.06
N GLN A 43 22.54 -10.44 -6.84
CA GLN A 43 23.41 -9.32 -7.41
C GLN A 43 23.59 -8.95 -8.96
N LEU A 44 23.27 -7.65 -9.32
CA LEU A 44 23.78 -6.65 -10.38
C LEU A 44 23.61 -6.91 -11.94
N ALA A 45 23.74 -6.00 -12.97
CA ALA A 45 23.79 -4.50 -13.28
C ALA A 45 23.79 -4.29 -14.87
N GLY A 46 23.77 -3.14 -15.61
CA GLY A 46 23.65 -1.64 -15.45
C GLY A 46 24.02 -0.79 -16.74
N ALA A 47 23.71 0.53 -16.82
CA ALA A 47 24.08 1.61 -17.85
C ALA A 47 23.35 1.65 -19.26
N THR A 48 23.33 2.70 -20.15
CA THR A 48 24.05 4.03 -20.37
C THR A 48 23.19 5.15 -21.09
N TYR A 49 23.73 6.15 -21.88
CA TYR A 49 23.19 7.57 -21.99
C TYR A 49 22.86 8.29 -23.35
N THR A 50 22.10 9.43 -23.32
CA THR A 50 21.30 10.12 -24.39
C THR A 50 20.97 11.65 -24.16
N PRO A 51 20.31 12.40 -25.09
CA PRO A 51 20.21 13.89 -25.07
C PRO A 51 19.16 14.66 -24.21
N ALA A 52 18.40 14.04 -23.31
CA ALA A 52 17.32 14.75 -22.58
C ALA A 52 17.82 15.93 -21.69
N ASP A 53 19.09 15.84 -21.29
CA ASP A 53 19.85 16.74 -20.40
C ASP A 53 19.69 18.24 -20.69
N VAL A 54 19.49 18.66 -21.95
CA VAL A 54 19.46 20.08 -22.34
C VAL A 54 18.12 20.76 -22.00
N ASP A 55 17.00 20.05 -22.17
CA ASP A 55 15.66 20.62 -21.94
C ASP A 55 15.39 20.82 -20.44
N PHE A 56 15.84 19.87 -19.60
CA PHE A 56 15.77 19.96 -18.15
C PHE A 56 16.47 21.21 -17.60
N MET A 57 17.70 21.50 -18.03
CA MET A 57 18.47 22.66 -17.55
C MET A 57 17.79 24.00 -17.85
N GLN A 58 17.02 24.08 -18.95
CA GLN A 58 16.26 25.29 -19.30
C GLN A 58 14.97 25.42 -18.46
N GLY A 59 14.26 24.32 -18.23
CA GLY A 59 13.05 24.31 -17.39
C GLY A 59 13.36 24.58 -15.91
N MET A 60 14.40 23.95 -15.37
CA MET A 60 14.72 24.02 -13.94
C MET A 60 15.18 25.42 -13.49
N ILE A 61 15.81 26.21 -14.36
CA ILE A 61 16.09 27.64 -14.11
C ILE A 61 14.80 28.44 -13.88
N VAL A 62 13.73 28.16 -14.66
CA VAL A 62 12.43 28.85 -14.53
C VAL A 62 11.74 28.44 -13.23
N HIS A 63 11.86 27.17 -12.86
CA HIS A 63 11.33 26.62 -11.61
C HIS A 63 11.99 27.29 -10.38
N HIS A 64 13.32 27.19 -10.25
CA HIS A 64 14.08 27.75 -9.12
C HIS A 64 13.84 29.26 -8.90
N GLN A 65 13.60 30.01 -9.98
CA GLN A 65 13.31 31.44 -9.88
C GLN A 65 12.03 31.73 -9.06
N GLN A 66 11.06 30.82 -9.01
CA GLN A 66 9.84 31.00 -8.22
C GLN A 66 10.05 30.65 -6.73
N ALA A 67 10.84 29.64 -6.38
CA ALA A 67 11.26 29.41 -4.98
C ALA A 67 11.91 30.67 -4.39
N VAL A 68 12.77 31.35 -5.15
CA VAL A 68 13.38 32.63 -4.76
C VAL A 68 12.33 33.74 -4.55
N GLU A 69 11.28 33.82 -5.38
CA GLU A 69 10.18 34.77 -5.18
C GLU A 69 9.34 34.45 -3.94
N MET A 70 9.07 33.16 -3.65
CA MET A 70 8.34 32.74 -2.46
C MET A 70 9.14 32.98 -1.17
N ALA A 71 10.43 32.62 -1.15
CA ALA A 71 11.31 32.86 -0.01
C ALA A 71 11.44 34.36 0.32
N ALA A 72 11.44 35.23 -0.69
CA ALA A 72 11.46 36.68 -0.50
C ALA A 72 10.19 37.25 0.17
N LEU A 73 9.09 36.50 0.28
CA LEU A 73 7.89 36.92 1.00
C LEU A 73 7.96 36.69 2.52
N VAL A 74 8.93 35.92 3.03
CA VAL A 74 8.99 35.55 4.46
C VAL A 74 9.31 36.75 5.37
N ASP A 75 10.11 37.71 4.88
CA ASP A 75 10.40 38.95 5.63
C ASP A 75 9.12 39.73 5.95
N GLY A 76 9.00 40.13 7.22
CA GLY A 76 7.85 40.85 7.76
C GLY A 76 6.53 40.08 7.86
N ARG A 77 6.45 38.79 7.48
CA ARG A 77 5.20 38.00 7.53
C ARG A 77 5.14 36.98 8.66
N THR A 78 6.28 36.47 9.13
CA THR A 78 6.36 35.56 10.27
C THR A 78 7.45 35.96 11.27
N ASN A 79 7.40 35.36 12.46
CA ASN A 79 8.44 35.40 13.48
C ASN A 79 8.90 33.99 13.89
N ASN A 80 8.54 32.96 13.11
CA ASN A 80 9.03 31.60 13.27
C ASN A 80 10.50 31.54 12.78
N GLU A 81 11.44 31.36 13.71
CA GLU A 81 12.88 31.45 13.41
C GLU A 81 13.35 30.32 12.47
N ASP A 82 12.74 29.14 12.53
CA ASP A 82 13.07 28.00 11.66
C ASP A 82 12.64 28.24 10.20
N ILE A 83 11.46 28.85 10.00
CA ILE A 83 10.96 29.23 8.66
C ILE A 83 11.77 30.39 8.08
N VAL A 84 12.21 31.34 8.91
CA VAL A 84 13.14 32.40 8.49
C VAL A 84 14.50 31.82 8.08
N ALA A 85 15.02 30.84 8.82
CA ALA A 85 16.28 30.17 8.49
C ALA A 85 16.18 29.29 7.22
N LEU A 86 15.06 28.58 7.06
CA LEU A 86 14.74 27.80 5.87
C LEU A 86 14.67 28.68 4.62
N ALA A 87 13.89 29.75 4.65
CA ALA A 87 13.78 30.68 3.53
C ALA A 87 15.13 31.35 3.21
N GLY A 88 16.00 31.53 4.22
CA GLY A 88 17.38 31.96 4.04
C GLY A 88 18.22 30.96 3.22
N ARG A 89 18.09 29.65 3.46
CA ARG A 89 18.79 28.58 2.72
C ARG A 89 18.28 28.43 1.29
N ILE A 90 16.97 28.23 1.10
CA ILE A 90 16.33 28.13 -0.24
C ILE A 90 16.72 29.32 -1.12
N ASN A 91 16.76 30.53 -0.55
CA ASN A 91 17.13 31.75 -1.26
C ASN A 91 18.64 31.84 -1.60
N ALA A 92 19.49 31.01 -1.01
CA ALA A 92 20.91 30.89 -1.36
C ALA A 92 21.15 29.76 -2.36
N SER A 93 20.85 28.51 -1.99
CA SER A 93 21.05 27.30 -2.84
C SER A 93 20.48 27.50 -4.24
N GLN A 94 19.20 27.85 -4.34
CA GLN A 94 18.51 27.96 -5.62
C GLN A 94 18.92 29.19 -6.46
N LYS A 95 19.86 30.03 -6.00
CA LYS A 95 20.57 30.99 -6.88
C LYS A 95 21.88 30.42 -7.41
N ASP A 96 22.63 29.75 -6.56
CA ASP A 96 23.92 29.17 -6.94
C ASP A 96 23.69 28.02 -7.95
N GLU A 97 22.59 27.26 -7.81
CA GLU A 97 22.10 26.30 -8.81
C GLU A 97 21.66 26.97 -10.13
N ILE A 98 21.00 28.14 -10.10
CA ILE A 98 20.64 28.90 -11.31
C ILE A 98 21.90 29.36 -12.06
N ASP A 99 22.89 29.91 -11.36
CA ASP A 99 24.15 30.34 -11.96
C ASP A 99 24.95 29.14 -12.51
N PHE A 100 24.90 27.97 -11.86
CA PHE A 100 25.46 26.72 -12.37
C PHE A 100 24.78 26.27 -13.68
N MET A 101 23.45 26.16 -13.71
CA MET A 101 22.70 25.72 -14.91
C MET A 101 22.92 26.68 -16.09
N ALA A 102 22.92 27.99 -15.82
CA ALA A 102 23.23 29.02 -16.81
C ALA A 102 24.66 28.90 -17.36
N GLY A 103 25.63 28.56 -16.50
CA GLY A 103 27.00 28.24 -16.89
C GLY A 103 27.08 26.98 -17.77
N TRP A 104 26.46 25.88 -17.32
CA TRP A 104 26.47 24.58 -18.01
C TRP A 104 25.94 24.67 -19.45
N LEU A 105 24.84 25.40 -19.66
CA LEU A 105 24.26 25.68 -20.97
C LEU A 105 25.20 26.57 -21.81
N THR A 106 25.73 27.64 -21.22
CA THR A 106 26.61 28.61 -21.91
C THR A 106 27.89 27.93 -22.43
N ASP A 107 28.54 27.09 -21.63
CA ASP A 107 29.78 26.39 -22.00
C ASP A 107 29.58 25.35 -23.11
N ARG A 108 28.37 24.78 -23.22
CA ARG A 108 27.97 23.86 -24.31
C ARG A 108 27.46 24.61 -25.55
N GLY A 109 27.25 25.92 -25.45
CA GLY A 109 26.80 26.78 -26.55
C GLY A 109 25.28 26.84 -26.73
N GLU A 110 24.53 26.31 -25.77
CA GLU A 110 23.07 26.27 -25.77
C GLU A 110 22.48 27.57 -25.16
N PRO A 111 21.23 27.93 -25.48
CA PRO A 111 20.61 29.15 -24.98
C PRO A 111 20.18 29.00 -23.51
N VAL A 112 20.72 29.85 -22.63
CA VAL A 112 20.28 29.95 -21.21
C VAL A 112 18.81 30.35 -21.08
N ALA A 113 18.32 31.21 -21.98
CA ALA A 113 16.92 31.59 -22.03
C ALA A 113 16.16 30.72 -23.03
N MET A 114 15.22 29.94 -22.53
CA MET A 114 14.32 29.08 -23.30
C MET A 114 13.65 29.88 -24.42
N GLN A 115 13.81 29.44 -25.68
CA GLN A 115 13.22 30.15 -26.82
C GLN A 115 11.73 29.81 -26.95
N MET A 116 10.89 30.67 -26.36
CA MET A 116 9.44 30.71 -26.58
C MET A 116 9.11 30.76 -28.09
N ALA A 117 8.88 29.58 -28.68
CA ALA A 117 8.92 29.37 -30.11
C ALA A 117 7.63 29.84 -30.81
N HIS A 118 7.56 31.12 -31.16
CA HIS A 118 6.53 31.67 -32.06
C HIS A 118 6.71 31.22 -33.53
N HIS A 119 6.69 29.90 -33.77
CA HIS A 119 6.70 29.30 -35.10
C HIS A 119 5.52 28.33 -35.27
N GLY A 120 4.55 28.72 -36.10
CA GLY A 120 3.35 27.92 -36.34
C GLY A 120 3.58 26.78 -37.33
N GLY A 121 3.27 25.56 -36.88
CA GLY A 121 3.21 24.32 -37.65
C GLY A 121 2.69 23.20 -36.75
N ASP A 122 2.09 22.15 -37.32
CA ASP A 122 1.71 20.96 -36.55
C ASP A 122 2.94 20.25 -35.94
N HIS A 123 2.69 19.47 -34.86
CA HIS A 123 3.61 18.52 -34.20
C HIS A 123 4.50 18.98 -33.00
N SER A 124 4.00 19.79 -32.04
CA SER A 124 4.72 19.99 -30.76
C SER A 124 3.85 20.29 -29.52
N MET A 125 2.74 19.56 -29.33
CA MET A 125 1.78 19.83 -28.22
C MET A 125 2.20 19.34 -26.82
N HIS A 126 3.27 18.55 -26.67
CA HIS A 126 3.59 17.89 -25.39
C HIS A 126 4.54 18.64 -24.45
N HIS A 127 5.48 19.45 -24.96
CA HIS A 127 6.57 19.98 -24.12
C HIS A 127 6.11 20.96 -23.01
N GLY A 128 5.11 21.80 -23.28
CA GLY A 128 4.70 22.88 -22.37
C GLY A 128 3.99 22.48 -21.07
N HIS A 129 3.89 21.19 -20.75
CA HIS A 129 3.36 20.71 -19.46
C HIS A 129 4.47 20.43 -18.41
N HIS A 130 5.65 20.01 -18.86
CA HIS A 130 6.78 19.66 -17.97
C HIS A 130 7.38 20.92 -17.31
N GLU A 131 7.29 22.08 -17.98
CA GLU A 131 7.83 23.38 -17.54
C GLU A 131 7.17 23.98 -16.27
N MET A 132 6.08 23.38 -15.77
CA MET A 132 5.20 23.98 -14.76
C MET A 132 4.89 23.04 -13.56
N MET A 133 5.58 21.91 -13.43
CA MET A 133 5.35 20.97 -12.32
C MET A 133 5.66 21.63 -10.96
N GLY A 134 4.89 21.30 -9.92
CA GLY A 134 5.00 21.88 -8.56
C GLY A 134 4.53 23.34 -8.39
N MET A 135 4.84 24.22 -9.36
CA MET A 135 4.72 25.69 -9.32
C MET A 135 3.47 26.25 -8.64
N ALA A 136 3.65 27.32 -7.87
CA ALA A 136 2.58 28.17 -7.34
C ALA A 136 1.93 29.02 -8.44
N THR A 137 0.60 29.00 -8.48
CA THR A 137 -0.17 29.86 -9.40
C THR A 137 -0.09 31.34 -8.99
N PRO A 138 -0.30 32.30 -9.92
CA PRO A 138 -0.36 33.72 -9.56
C PRO A 138 -1.43 34.08 -8.51
N ALA A 139 -2.48 33.25 -8.36
CA ALA A 139 -3.47 33.40 -7.30
C ALA A 139 -2.91 32.97 -5.94
N GLN A 140 -2.25 31.80 -5.86
CA GLN A 140 -1.57 31.32 -4.66
C GLN A 140 -0.44 32.26 -4.21
N MET A 141 0.34 32.81 -5.15
CA MET A 141 1.36 33.82 -4.85
C MET A 141 0.76 35.11 -4.25
N ALA A 142 -0.40 35.55 -4.75
CA ALA A 142 -1.11 36.71 -4.21
C ALA A 142 -1.74 36.44 -2.83
N GLU A 143 -2.18 35.20 -2.57
CA GLU A 143 -2.70 34.76 -1.28
C GLU A 143 -1.59 34.65 -0.23
N LEU A 144 -0.46 34.01 -0.57
CA LEU A 144 0.76 33.94 0.24
C LEU A 144 1.29 35.34 0.58
N ALA A 145 1.32 36.26 -0.40
CA ALA A 145 1.75 37.62 -0.17
C ALA A 145 0.80 38.42 0.75
N ALA A 146 -0.43 37.97 0.96
CA ALA A 146 -1.46 38.61 1.78
C ALA A 146 -1.66 37.98 3.18
N SER A 147 -1.10 36.80 3.45
CA SER A 147 -1.20 36.11 4.74
C SER A 147 -0.10 36.53 5.74
N SER A 148 -0.26 36.16 7.02
CA SER A 148 0.75 36.39 8.08
C SER A 148 0.61 35.40 9.25
N GLY A 149 1.69 35.27 10.05
CA GLY A 149 1.76 34.34 11.19
C GLY A 149 1.58 32.88 10.78
N THR A 150 1.01 32.04 11.64
CA THR A 150 0.83 30.59 11.40
C THR A 150 0.02 30.26 10.13
N ALA A 151 -0.81 31.20 9.64
CA ALA A 151 -1.51 31.05 8.36
C ALA A 151 -0.59 31.30 7.15
N PHE A 152 0.39 32.20 7.28
CA PHE A 152 1.49 32.33 6.32
C PHE A 152 2.43 31.13 6.42
N ASP A 153 2.84 30.73 7.63
CA ASP A 153 3.73 29.60 7.87
C ASP A 153 3.21 28.33 7.17
N ARG A 154 1.93 27.99 7.39
CA ARG A 154 1.26 26.85 6.75
C ARG A 154 1.23 26.97 5.23
N LEU A 155 0.83 28.13 4.69
CA LEU A 155 0.69 28.32 3.24
C LEU A 155 2.07 28.39 2.52
N PHE A 156 3.08 28.97 3.17
CA PHE A 156 4.46 29.01 2.67
C PHE A 156 5.02 27.59 2.55
N LEU A 157 4.94 26.81 3.63
CA LEU A 157 5.41 25.42 3.64
C LEU A 157 4.61 24.57 2.62
N GLN A 158 3.28 24.68 2.56
CA GLN A 158 2.47 23.91 1.60
C GLN A 158 2.79 24.23 0.12
N LEU A 159 3.04 25.51 -0.22
CA LEU A 159 3.41 25.88 -1.59
C LEU A 159 4.85 25.48 -1.93
N MET A 160 5.78 25.63 -0.99
CA MET A 160 7.19 25.30 -1.21
C MET A 160 7.45 23.79 -1.23
N ILE A 161 6.77 22.99 -0.38
CA ILE A 161 6.80 21.51 -0.45
C ILE A 161 6.35 21.04 -1.84
N ARG A 162 5.23 21.57 -2.35
CA ARG A 162 4.70 21.19 -3.66
C ARG A 162 5.63 21.63 -4.80
N HIS A 163 6.22 22.82 -4.69
CA HIS A 163 7.22 23.32 -5.63
C HIS A 163 8.43 22.39 -5.70
N HIS A 164 9.11 22.16 -4.58
CA HIS A 164 10.25 21.25 -4.49
C HIS A 164 9.94 19.81 -4.92
N ALA A 165 8.73 19.29 -4.63
CA ALA A 165 8.28 18.00 -5.17
C ALA A 165 8.21 18.01 -6.70
N GLY A 166 7.79 19.13 -7.32
CA GLY A 166 7.86 19.33 -8.76
C GLY A 166 9.30 19.31 -9.32
N ALA A 167 10.28 19.87 -8.60
CA ALA A 167 11.69 19.75 -8.98
C ALA A 167 12.18 18.29 -8.95
N ILE A 168 11.75 17.50 -7.95
CA ILE A 168 12.08 16.07 -7.87
C ILE A 168 11.39 15.30 -9.01
N ASP A 169 10.10 15.54 -9.26
CA ASP A 169 9.37 14.93 -10.39
C ASP A 169 10.01 15.30 -11.75
N MET A 170 10.60 16.50 -11.89
CA MET A 170 11.39 16.89 -13.07
C MET A 170 12.74 16.15 -13.19
N VAL A 171 13.39 15.81 -12.08
CA VAL A 171 14.60 14.96 -12.09
C VAL A 171 14.25 13.50 -12.38
N ASP A 172 13.18 12.97 -11.79
CA ASP A 172 12.66 11.62 -12.05
C ASP A 172 12.24 11.47 -13.53
N ASP A 173 11.52 12.45 -14.10
CA ASP A 173 11.16 12.48 -15.53
C ASP A 173 12.41 12.49 -16.41
N LEU A 174 13.40 13.34 -16.10
CA LEU A 174 14.70 13.33 -16.78
C LEU A 174 15.35 11.94 -16.70
N HIS A 175 15.61 11.41 -15.51
CA HIS A 175 16.27 10.12 -15.29
C HIS A 175 15.51 8.94 -15.92
N SER A 176 14.19 9.04 -16.08
CA SER A 176 13.35 8.05 -16.76
C SER A 176 13.56 8.01 -18.29
N GLN A 177 13.93 9.13 -18.91
CA GLN A 177 14.17 9.19 -20.34
C GLN A 177 15.40 8.34 -20.68
N PRO A 178 15.33 7.37 -21.63
CA PRO A 178 16.30 6.26 -21.75
C PRO A 178 17.78 6.61 -21.94
N GLY A 179 18.42 7.06 -20.86
CA GLY A 179 19.79 7.49 -20.81
C GLY A 179 20.04 8.96 -20.46
N ALA A 180 19.15 9.70 -19.80
CA ALA A 180 19.51 11.05 -19.36
C ALA A 180 20.58 11.04 -18.24
N ALA A 181 21.25 12.18 -18.04
CA ALA A 181 22.05 12.51 -16.86
C ALA A 181 23.20 11.53 -16.52
N TYR A 182 24.08 11.20 -17.48
CA TYR A 182 25.33 10.43 -17.22
C TYR A 182 26.63 11.18 -17.51
N GLU A 183 26.60 12.43 -18.01
CA GLU A 183 27.79 13.28 -17.83
C GLU A 183 28.02 13.40 -16.32
N PRO A 184 29.20 13.08 -15.74
CA PRO A 184 29.34 13.00 -14.29
C PRO A 184 28.88 14.25 -13.55
N VAL A 185 29.21 15.43 -14.07
CA VAL A 185 28.80 16.75 -13.55
C VAL A 185 27.29 17.01 -13.67
N MET A 186 26.59 16.34 -14.60
CA MET A 186 25.14 16.39 -14.75
C MET A 186 24.44 15.36 -13.86
N PHE A 187 25.03 14.17 -13.69
CA PHE A 187 24.55 13.18 -12.74
C PHE A 187 24.68 13.71 -11.31
N GLU A 188 25.85 14.23 -10.94
CA GLU A 188 26.15 14.95 -9.70
C GLU A 188 25.11 16.04 -9.47
N PHE A 189 25.06 17.08 -10.31
CA PHE A 189 24.10 18.18 -10.18
C PHE A 189 22.62 17.74 -10.09
N THR A 190 22.17 16.74 -10.86
CA THR A 190 20.76 16.31 -10.79
C THR A 190 20.45 15.47 -9.55
N ASN A 191 21.42 14.71 -9.02
CA ASN A 191 21.29 14.07 -7.71
C ASN A 191 21.40 15.09 -6.58
N ASP A 192 22.21 16.14 -6.72
CA ASP A 192 22.36 17.23 -5.75
C ASP A 192 21.04 18.01 -5.67
N VAL A 193 20.48 18.47 -6.79
CA VAL A 193 19.14 19.07 -6.87
C VAL A 193 18.09 18.14 -6.24
N ALA A 194 18.03 16.87 -6.63
CA ALA A 194 17.06 15.94 -6.05
C ALA A 194 17.28 15.69 -4.55
N GLY A 195 18.54 15.67 -4.09
CA GLY A 195 18.93 15.46 -2.70
C GLY A 195 18.62 16.66 -1.80
N ASP A 196 19.02 17.85 -2.21
CA ASP A 196 18.78 19.11 -1.49
C ASP A 196 17.29 19.46 -1.51
N GLN A 197 16.62 19.42 -2.67
CA GLN A 197 15.17 19.71 -2.74
C GLN A 197 14.38 18.68 -1.93
N LYS A 198 14.79 17.41 -1.90
CA LYS A 198 14.21 16.39 -1.01
C LYS A 198 14.47 16.73 0.45
N THR A 199 15.70 17.01 0.86
CA THR A 199 16.06 17.35 2.25
C THR A 199 15.32 18.59 2.74
N GLU A 200 15.16 19.60 1.89
CA GLU A 200 14.30 20.76 2.17
C GLU A 200 12.81 20.37 2.26
N VAL A 201 12.31 19.42 1.46
CA VAL A 201 10.95 18.86 1.59
C VAL A 201 10.76 18.07 2.89
N GLU A 202 11.72 17.25 3.31
CA GLU A 202 11.64 16.50 4.57
C GLU A 202 11.53 17.50 5.74
N ARG A 203 12.46 18.47 5.80
CA ARG A 203 12.49 19.54 6.80
C ARG A 203 11.27 20.46 6.76
N MET A 204 10.71 20.73 5.59
CA MET A 204 9.46 21.49 5.47
C MET A 204 8.25 20.72 5.99
N ASN A 205 8.20 19.40 5.75
CA ASN A 205 7.14 18.55 6.28
C ASN A 205 7.27 18.38 7.80
N GLU A 206 8.48 18.26 8.36
CA GLU A 206 8.70 18.31 9.81
C GLU A 206 8.14 19.61 10.42
N LEU A 207 8.49 20.77 9.85
CA LEU A 207 8.00 22.06 10.32
C LEU A 207 6.48 22.20 10.17
N LEU A 208 5.88 21.57 9.16
CA LEU A 208 4.43 21.64 8.90
C LEU A 208 3.63 20.63 9.73
N ALA A 209 4.18 19.45 10.00
CA ALA A 209 3.64 18.44 10.92
C ALA A 209 3.76 18.90 12.39
N GLY A 210 4.82 19.62 12.73
CA GLY A 210 4.97 20.33 14.01
C GLY A 210 3.94 21.45 14.25
N LEU A 211 3.12 21.78 13.24
CA LEU A 211 1.92 22.64 13.37
C LEU A 211 0.62 21.82 13.43
N SER A 212 0.68 20.52 13.74
CA SER A 212 -0.47 19.64 13.98
C SER A 212 -0.74 19.45 15.48
N ASP A 213 -2.02 19.30 15.82
CA ASP A 213 -2.46 18.89 17.17
C ASP A 213 -2.68 17.35 17.27
N ASP A 214 -2.50 16.58 16.19
CA ASP A 214 -2.66 15.12 16.20
C ASP A 214 -1.41 14.43 16.79
N PRO A 215 -1.56 13.54 17.80
CA PRO A 215 -0.43 12.91 18.48
C PRO A 215 0.41 11.97 17.59
N ARG A 216 -0.09 11.57 16.42
CA ARG A 216 0.65 10.72 15.45
C ARG A 216 1.76 11.49 14.72
N ALA A 217 1.58 12.80 14.54
CA ALA A 217 2.45 13.65 13.69
C ALA A 217 3.88 13.87 14.19
N THR A 218 4.26 13.30 15.34
CA THR A 218 5.58 13.46 15.98
C THR A 218 6.09 12.17 16.65
N LEU A 219 5.59 11.00 16.21
CA LEU A 219 6.04 9.72 16.74
C LEU A 219 7.49 9.43 16.32
N ALA A 220 8.34 9.09 17.29
CA ALA A 220 9.73 8.74 17.03
C ALA A 220 9.83 7.48 16.15
N ALA A 221 10.79 7.44 15.23
CA ALA A 221 11.07 6.27 14.41
C ALA A 221 11.63 5.09 15.23
N GLY A 222 11.45 3.87 14.72
CA GLY A 222 12.01 2.64 15.29
C GLY A 222 11.28 1.37 14.83
N PHE A 223 12.05 0.34 14.46
CA PHE A 223 11.47 -0.93 14.01
C PHE A 223 10.66 -1.65 15.10
N ARG A 224 11.07 -1.56 16.38
CA ARG A 224 10.41 -2.23 17.52
C ARG A 224 10.08 -1.33 18.71
N ASP A 225 10.55 -0.09 18.66
CA ASP A 225 10.60 0.88 19.75
C ASP A 225 10.30 2.31 19.26
N ALA A 226 9.67 2.42 18.09
CA ALA A 226 9.01 3.65 17.66
C ALA A 226 8.03 4.18 18.72
N GLY A 227 7.77 5.47 18.68
CA GLY A 227 6.64 6.05 19.39
C GLY A 227 5.33 5.43 18.91
N GLU A 228 4.40 5.18 19.84
CA GLU A 228 3.06 4.70 19.54
C GLU A 228 2.01 5.73 19.99
N ALA A 229 0.95 5.92 19.20
CA ALA A 229 -0.25 6.65 19.61
C ALA A 229 -1.47 5.74 19.55
N ILE A 230 -2.35 5.81 20.54
CA ILE A 230 -3.55 4.97 20.62
C ILE A 230 -4.74 5.76 21.20
N SER A 231 -5.92 5.55 20.62
CA SER A 231 -7.16 6.19 21.03
C SER A 231 -8.34 5.24 20.91
N ASN A 232 -9.11 5.08 22.00
CA ASN A 232 -10.30 4.21 22.11
C ASN A 232 -10.08 2.73 21.69
N LEU A 233 -8.82 2.31 21.64
CA LEU A 233 -8.36 0.95 21.42
C LEU A 233 -7.39 0.57 22.53
N ARG A 234 -7.20 -0.75 22.71
CA ARG A 234 -6.11 -1.32 23.49
C ARG A 234 -5.42 -2.41 22.68
N LEU A 235 -4.11 -2.27 22.51
CA LEU A 235 -3.24 -3.34 22.02
C LEU A 235 -3.29 -4.53 22.99
N VAL A 236 -3.71 -5.69 22.49
CA VAL A 236 -3.86 -6.95 23.24
C VAL A 236 -2.56 -7.75 23.15
N THR A 237 -1.99 -7.85 21.96
CA THR A 237 -0.67 -8.42 21.71
C THR A 237 -0.08 -7.81 20.44
N ALA A 238 1.25 -7.71 20.38
CA ALA A 238 2.02 -7.44 19.17
C ALA A 238 3.01 -8.59 18.99
N MET A 239 2.96 -9.26 17.84
CA MET A 239 3.70 -10.49 17.57
C MET A 239 4.64 -10.30 16.38
N PRO A 240 5.96 -10.56 16.52
CA PRO A 240 6.87 -10.48 15.38
C PRO A 240 6.58 -11.60 14.38
N LYS A 241 6.97 -11.39 13.12
CA LYS A 241 6.86 -12.42 12.07
C LYS A 241 7.49 -13.77 12.50
N PRO A 242 6.88 -14.92 12.12
CA PRO A 242 7.46 -16.24 12.35
C PRO A 242 8.84 -16.43 11.70
N ALA A 243 9.65 -17.33 12.26
CA ALA A 243 10.96 -17.67 11.68
C ALA A 243 10.81 -18.27 10.28
N GLY A 244 11.60 -17.78 9.31
CA GLY A 244 11.47 -18.12 7.89
C GLY A 244 10.55 -17.17 7.10
N PHE A 245 9.92 -16.19 7.76
CA PHE A 245 9.11 -15.13 7.14
C PHE A 245 9.73 -13.73 7.33
N PHE A 246 11.05 -13.67 7.51
CA PHE A 246 11.87 -12.45 7.50
C PHE A 246 13.35 -12.86 7.38
N ASP A 247 14.22 -11.95 6.94
CA ASP A 247 15.68 -12.12 7.03
C ASP A 247 16.15 -11.85 8.48
N PRO A 248 16.74 -12.82 9.19
CA PRO A 248 17.27 -12.60 10.54
C PRO A 248 18.45 -11.62 10.62
N ALA A 249 19.15 -11.37 9.51
CA ALA A 249 20.22 -10.37 9.43
C ALA A 249 19.69 -8.96 9.13
N ASN A 250 18.57 -8.85 8.42
CA ASN A 250 17.93 -7.58 8.07
C ASN A 250 16.40 -7.63 8.31
N PRO A 251 15.94 -7.72 9.58
CA PRO A 251 14.53 -7.98 9.90
C PRO A 251 13.59 -6.81 9.59
N ALA A 252 14.13 -5.60 9.39
CA ALA A 252 13.39 -4.41 8.97
C ALA A 252 13.45 -4.19 7.44
N GLY A 253 14.28 -4.93 6.69
CA GLY A 253 14.43 -4.73 5.25
C GLY A 253 15.13 -3.43 4.86
N LEU A 254 16.06 -2.93 5.68
CA LEU A 254 16.84 -1.73 5.39
C LEU A 254 17.68 -1.88 4.11
N GLN A 255 17.88 -0.79 3.38
CA GLN A 255 18.77 -0.75 2.23
C GLN A 255 20.24 -0.77 2.72
N PRO A 256 21.16 -1.49 2.05
CA PRO A 256 22.57 -1.44 2.39
C PRO A 256 23.13 -0.01 2.32
N ARG A 257 23.80 0.45 3.39
CA ARG A 257 24.60 1.68 3.36
C ARG A 257 25.73 1.51 2.34
N ILE A 258 25.97 2.56 1.56
CA ILE A 258 27.17 2.73 0.75
C ILE A 258 28.25 3.26 1.70
N GLU A 259 29.34 2.51 1.86
CA GLU A 259 30.51 3.01 2.58
C GLU A 259 31.18 4.10 1.74
N ASP A 260 31.54 5.19 2.37
CA ASP A 260 32.30 6.29 1.78
C ASP A 260 33.80 5.85 1.74
N ASP A 261 34.44 5.86 0.55
CA ASP A 261 35.79 5.32 0.29
C ASP A 261 36.93 6.21 0.87
N ASP A 262 36.89 6.43 2.18
CA ASP A 262 37.68 7.40 2.94
C ASP A 262 39.15 6.96 3.23
N GLU A 263 39.93 6.52 2.22
CA GLU A 263 41.38 6.26 2.44
C GLU A 263 42.39 6.53 1.29
N GLU A 264 42.09 7.27 0.20
CA GLU A 264 43.16 7.61 -0.79
C GLU A 264 43.23 9.01 -1.47
N ASP A 265 42.56 10.09 -0.98
CA ASP A 265 42.95 11.45 -1.44
C ASP A 265 42.83 12.60 -0.41
N ALA A 266 43.38 12.39 0.79
CA ALA A 266 43.46 13.41 1.84
C ALA A 266 44.51 14.53 1.55
N ASN A 267 44.32 15.33 0.48
CA ASN A 267 45.15 16.50 0.18
C ASN A 267 44.53 17.53 -0.80
N GLN A 268 43.51 18.31 -0.39
CA GLN A 268 43.54 19.78 -0.56
C GLN A 268 42.40 20.53 0.15
N ASP A 269 42.82 21.55 0.91
CA ASP A 269 42.09 22.73 1.40
C ASP A 269 40.63 22.95 0.95
N SER A 270 39.69 22.44 1.73
CA SER A 270 38.51 23.23 2.15
C SER A 270 38.33 23.10 3.66
N ALA A 271 37.79 24.15 4.27
CA ALA A 271 37.44 24.18 5.68
C ALA A 271 36.09 24.91 5.79
N ASP A 272 35.03 24.14 5.65
CA ASP A 272 33.65 24.58 5.83
C ASP A 272 32.98 23.75 6.95
N ASP A 273 31.76 24.11 7.33
CA ASP A 273 31.21 23.76 8.64
C ASP A 273 30.95 22.25 8.86
N GLY A 274 31.12 21.83 10.13
CA GLY A 274 31.16 20.43 10.54
C GLY A 274 29.80 19.79 10.78
N GLU A 275 29.00 19.67 9.72
CA GLU A 275 27.88 18.71 9.66
C GLU A 275 28.43 17.33 9.24
N GLU A 276 27.92 16.22 9.82
CA GLU A 276 28.32 14.87 9.39
C GLU A 276 27.58 14.53 8.08
N ALA A 277 28.28 13.95 7.10
CA ALA A 277 27.69 13.65 5.80
C ALA A 277 26.53 12.64 5.92
N GLU A 278 25.36 13.00 5.38
CA GLU A 278 24.14 12.20 5.42
C GLU A 278 24.36 10.78 4.87
N PRO A 279 23.83 9.73 5.52
CA PRO A 279 24.15 8.35 5.17
C PRO A 279 23.57 7.96 3.81
N ARG A 280 24.46 7.62 2.87
CA ARG A 280 24.08 7.22 1.51
C ARG A 280 23.72 5.73 1.47
N PHE A 281 22.61 5.37 0.84
CA PHE A 281 22.13 3.98 0.74
C PHE A 281 22.00 3.52 -0.72
N SER A 282 22.14 2.21 -0.96
CA SER A 282 22.01 1.66 -2.31
C SER A 282 20.54 1.62 -2.76
N SER A 283 20.23 2.13 -3.95
CA SER A 283 18.88 2.29 -4.52
C SER A 283 18.08 0.99 -4.82
N ARG A 284 18.43 -0.12 -4.17
CA ARG A 284 17.61 -1.32 -4.12
C ARG A 284 16.60 -1.22 -3.00
N SER A 285 15.36 -0.93 -3.37
CA SER A 285 14.22 -1.26 -2.53
C SER A 285 14.29 -2.73 -2.10
N SER A 286 14.04 -2.98 -0.82
CA SER A 286 13.92 -4.35 -0.32
C SER A 286 12.70 -5.00 -0.97
N PRO A 287 12.82 -6.17 -1.61
CA PRO A 287 11.67 -6.83 -2.21
C PRO A 287 10.60 -7.16 -1.16
N LEU A 288 9.33 -7.14 -1.57
CA LEU A 288 8.20 -7.57 -0.74
C LEU A 288 8.21 -9.09 -0.44
N ASP A 289 9.32 -9.82 -0.64
CA ASP A 289 9.49 -11.28 -0.57
C ASP A 289 9.00 -11.92 0.74
N PHE A 290 8.81 -11.12 1.79
CA PHE A 290 8.30 -11.51 3.11
C PHE A 290 7.14 -10.63 3.62
N ALA A 291 6.51 -9.80 2.78
CA ALA A 291 5.40 -8.94 3.19
C ALA A 291 4.19 -9.78 3.66
N ASN A 292 3.63 -9.44 4.83
CA ASN A 292 2.37 -10.01 5.31
C ASN A 292 1.20 -9.40 4.53
N THR A 293 0.16 -10.19 4.27
CA THR A 293 -1.02 -9.73 3.52
C THR A 293 -2.35 -10.02 4.24
N ASP A 294 -3.46 -10.24 3.54
CA ASP A 294 -4.80 -10.40 4.12
C ASP A 294 -4.94 -11.69 5.00
N ILE A 295 -5.98 -11.73 5.86
CA ILE A 295 -6.19 -12.75 6.90
C ILE A 295 -7.57 -13.41 6.74
N ALA A 296 -7.62 -14.75 6.73
CA ALA A 296 -8.85 -15.54 6.76
C ALA A 296 -9.07 -16.25 8.10
N PHE A 297 -10.33 -16.48 8.47
CA PHE A 297 -10.73 -17.09 9.74
C PHE A 297 -11.80 -18.17 9.54
N SER A 298 -11.75 -19.21 10.36
CA SER A 298 -12.77 -20.26 10.45
C SER A 298 -12.84 -20.81 11.88
N GLY A 299 -13.85 -20.44 12.65
CA GLY A 299 -13.97 -20.76 14.08
C GLY A 299 -12.81 -20.18 14.88
N ASN A 300 -11.99 -21.04 15.50
CA ASN A 300 -10.76 -20.64 16.21
C ASN A 300 -9.50 -20.67 15.33
N MET A 301 -9.59 -21.04 14.06
CA MET A 301 -8.45 -21.01 13.13
C MET A 301 -8.34 -19.64 12.47
N MET A 302 -7.11 -19.11 12.42
CA MET A 302 -6.76 -17.90 11.68
C MET A 302 -5.56 -18.21 10.77
N VAL A 303 -5.61 -17.80 9.52
CA VAL A 303 -4.48 -17.90 8.58
C VAL A 303 -4.16 -16.53 8.01
N ALA A 304 -2.92 -16.09 8.18
CA ALA A 304 -2.41 -14.84 7.61
C ALA A 304 -1.59 -15.13 6.35
N GLY A 305 -1.95 -14.46 5.25
CA GLY A 305 -1.23 -14.48 3.98
C GLY A 305 0.14 -13.80 4.04
N ASN A 306 1.02 -14.17 3.11
CA ASN A 306 2.34 -13.56 2.96
C ASN A 306 2.90 -13.83 1.56
N TYR A 307 3.73 -12.94 1.02
CA TYR A 307 4.37 -13.13 -0.29
C TYR A 307 5.21 -14.42 -0.36
N HIS A 308 5.69 -14.92 0.79
CA HIS A 308 6.46 -16.14 0.96
C HIS A 308 5.62 -17.42 1.20
N GLY A 309 4.30 -17.32 1.36
CA GLY A 309 3.42 -18.44 1.72
C GLY A 309 2.31 -18.02 2.69
N PHE A 310 2.10 -18.77 3.78
CA PHE A 310 1.15 -18.39 4.82
C PHE A 310 1.51 -18.94 6.20
N ASN A 311 0.97 -18.31 7.24
CA ASN A 311 1.15 -18.73 8.64
C ASN A 311 -0.21 -18.97 9.29
N ALA A 312 -0.39 -20.13 9.93
CA ALA A 312 -1.64 -20.53 10.55
C ALA A 312 -1.54 -20.52 12.08
N TYR A 313 -2.61 -20.10 12.74
CA TYR A 313 -2.70 -19.84 14.16
C TYR A 313 -4.01 -20.40 14.75
N GLU A 314 -3.96 -20.76 16.03
CA GLU A 314 -5.11 -21.16 16.85
C GLU A 314 -5.40 -20.03 17.85
N LEU A 315 -6.63 -19.50 17.83
CA LEU A 315 -7.10 -18.40 18.66
C LEU A 315 -7.52 -18.89 20.05
N GLY A 316 -6.97 -18.28 21.10
CA GLY A 316 -7.41 -18.46 22.48
C GLY A 316 -8.77 -17.81 22.79
N GLU A 317 -9.37 -18.14 23.94
CA GLU A 317 -10.63 -17.54 24.42
C GLU A 317 -10.55 -16.02 24.65
N ASP A 318 -9.35 -15.47 24.77
CA ASP A 318 -9.06 -14.03 24.88
C ASP A 318 -8.91 -13.33 23.51
N GLY A 319 -8.80 -14.11 22.43
CA GLY A 319 -8.49 -13.67 21.06
C GLY A 319 -6.99 -13.61 20.75
N VAL A 320 -6.10 -14.16 21.59
CA VAL A 320 -4.66 -14.18 21.33
C VAL A 320 -4.28 -15.34 20.39
N PRO A 321 -3.67 -15.09 19.21
CA PRO A 321 -3.27 -16.14 18.29
C PRO A 321 -2.00 -16.88 18.76
N THR A 322 -2.03 -18.21 18.74
CA THR A 322 -0.86 -19.08 18.94
C THR A 322 -0.46 -19.69 17.61
N LEU A 323 0.80 -19.52 17.18
CA LEU A 323 1.29 -20.07 15.91
C LEU A 323 1.26 -21.61 15.91
N VAL A 324 0.62 -22.19 14.89
CA VAL A 324 0.42 -23.64 14.71
C VAL A 324 1.33 -24.20 13.63
N SER A 325 1.53 -23.47 12.53
CA SER A 325 2.35 -23.89 11.39
C SER A 325 2.75 -22.72 10.49
N SER A 326 3.86 -22.89 9.78
CA SER A 326 4.43 -21.90 8.86
C SER A 326 4.70 -22.58 7.51
N ILE A 327 3.92 -22.21 6.48
CA ILE A 327 3.92 -22.88 5.17
C ILE A 327 4.66 -22.01 4.17
N VAL A 328 5.86 -22.43 3.79
CA VAL A 328 6.72 -21.74 2.83
C VAL A 328 6.35 -22.18 1.43
N CYS A 329 5.71 -21.29 0.68
CA CYS A 329 5.35 -21.48 -0.72
C CYS A 329 5.28 -20.12 -1.42
N PRO A 330 6.42 -19.57 -1.89
CA PRO A 330 6.45 -18.23 -2.45
C PRO A 330 5.50 -18.05 -3.64
N GLY A 331 4.89 -16.88 -3.69
CA GLY A 331 3.90 -16.53 -4.70
C GLY A 331 3.81 -15.05 -5.04
N GLY A 332 4.22 -14.15 -4.14
CA GLY A 332 3.79 -12.76 -4.17
C GLY A 332 2.28 -12.62 -3.94
N GLN A 333 1.85 -11.54 -3.30
CA GLN A 333 0.55 -11.49 -2.62
C GLN A 333 0.48 -12.56 -1.54
N GLY A 334 -0.17 -13.69 -1.82
CA GLY A 334 -0.42 -14.75 -0.84
C GLY A 334 -1.69 -14.55 -0.02
N ASP A 335 -2.59 -13.66 -0.46
CA ASP A 335 -3.92 -13.47 0.14
C ASP A 335 -4.71 -14.78 0.15
N VAL A 336 -5.45 -15.02 1.23
CA VAL A 336 -6.06 -16.33 1.55
C VAL A 336 -7.56 -16.26 1.79
N SER A 337 -8.27 -17.35 1.45
CA SER A 337 -9.65 -17.63 1.89
C SER A 337 -9.77 -19.08 2.37
N ILE A 338 -10.67 -19.33 3.32
CA ILE A 338 -10.97 -20.65 3.90
C ILE A 338 -12.42 -21.03 3.60
N VAL A 339 -12.65 -22.26 3.14
CA VAL A 339 -13.99 -22.85 2.95
C VAL A 339 -13.96 -24.30 3.43
N GLY A 340 -14.35 -24.52 4.69
CA GLY A 340 -14.24 -25.83 5.33
C GLY A 340 -12.79 -26.31 5.41
N ASP A 341 -12.52 -27.53 4.95
CA ASP A 341 -11.18 -28.11 4.90
C ASP A 341 -10.32 -27.63 3.70
N ILE A 342 -10.79 -26.63 2.92
CA ILE A 342 -10.04 -26.04 1.79
C ILE A 342 -9.54 -24.63 2.13
N LEU A 343 -8.26 -24.37 1.84
CA LEU A 343 -7.69 -23.03 1.75
C LEU A 343 -7.36 -22.70 0.29
N VAL A 344 -7.71 -21.47 -0.10
CA VAL A 344 -7.40 -20.86 -1.39
C VAL A 344 -6.35 -19.78 -1.18
N MET A 345 -5.36 -19.66 -2.09
CA MET A 345 -4.27 -18.68 -1.97
C MET A 345 -3.97 -18.01 -3.33
N SER A 346 -3.87 -16.68 -3.33
CA SER A 346 -3.45 -15.88 -4.48
C SER A 346 -1.94 -16.01 -4.78
N VAL A 347 -1.57 -16.04 -6.07
CA VAL A 347 -0.18 -16.00 -6.56
C VAL A 347 -0.06 -15.10 -7.78
N GLN A 348 0.83 -14.11 -7.72
CA GLN A 348 1.03 -13.13 -8.79
C GLN A 348 2.45 -13.05 -9.37
N ASP A 349 3.48 -13.26 -8.55
CA ASP A 349 4.89 -13.05 -8.90
C ASP A 349 5.32 -13.97 -10.04
N SER A 350 6.03 -13.42 -11.02
CA SER A 350 6.55 -14.18 -12.16
C SER A 350 7.67 -15.16 -11.77
N ARG A 351 8.28 -15.04 -10.58
CA ARG A 351 9.26 -16.00 -10.03
C ARG A 351 8.61 -17.25 -9.44
N ALA A 352 7.30 -17.24 -9.15
CA ALA A 352 6.65 -18.32 -8.42
C ALA A 352 6.56 -19.63 -9.21
N ARG A 353 6.63 -20.77 -8.49
CA ARG A 353 6.72 -22.12 -9.08
C ARG A 353 5.52 -23.00 -8.77
N LEU A 354 5.22 -23.94 -9.68
CA LEU A 354 4.19 -24.99 -9.52
C LEU A 354 4.44 -25.88 -8.29
N ASP A 355 5.70 -26.04 -7.88
CA ASP A 355 6.18 -26.94 -6.83
C ASP A 355 6.57 -26.21 -5.51
N CYS A 356 6.17 -24.95 -5.34
CA CYS A 356 6.56 -24.07 -4.22
C CYS A 356 8.09 -23.83 -4.07
N GLY A 357 8.93 -24.11 -5.09
CA GLY A 357 10.38 -23.94 -5.01
C GLY A 357 10.86 -22.51 -4.73
N LEU A 358 12.02 -22.38 -4.06
CA LEU A 358 12.65 -21.12 -3.68
C LEU A 358 13.66 -20.62 -4.72
N GLU A 359 14.12 -21.51 -5.59
CA GLU A 359 15.01 -21.22 -6.72
C GLU A 359 14.38 -20.31 -7.78
N GLY A 360 13.06 -20.15 -7.73
CA GLY A 360 12.26 -19.36 -8.67
C GLY A 360 12.25 -19.92 -10.10
N VAL A 361 11.90 -19.06 -11.05
CA VAL A 361 12.03 -19.32 -12.49
C VAL A 361 12.70 -18.14 -13.20
N GLN A 362 13.26 -18.40 -14.38
CA GLN A 362 13.92 -17.40 -15.23
C GLN A 362 13.45 -17.53 -16.68
N GLY A 363 13.64 -16.45 -17.45
CA GLY A 363 13.15 -16.30 -18.81
C GLY A 363 11.68 -15.85 -18.86
N ASP A 364 11.24 -15.43 -20.05
CA ASP A 364 9.89 -14.91 -20.30
C ASP A 364 8.84 -16.03 -20.40
N VAL A 365 9.26 -17.21 -20.90
CA VAL A 365 8.47 -18.45 -21.02
C VAL A 365 9.13 -19.55 -20.18
N ASN A 366 8.41 -20.15 -19.23
CA ASN A 366 8.93 -21.21 -18.37
C ASN A 366 7.83 -22.19 -17.90
N GLU A 367 7.96 -23.47 -18.26
CA GLU A 367 7.01 -24.56 -17.90
C GLU A 367 6.86 -24.77 -16.38
N GLU A 368 7.84 -24.37 -15.57
CA GLU A 368 7.78 -24.51 -14.10
C GLU A 368 7.06 -23.35 -13.39
N ARG A 369 6.72 -22.27 -14.12
CA ARG A 369 6.13 -21.04 -13.56
C ARG A 369 4.67 -21.24 -13.18
N PHE A 370 4.31 -20.80 -11.97
CA PHE A 370 2.93 -20.67 -11.53
C PHE A 370 2.51 -19.21 -11.31
N ARG A 371 1.41 -18.79 -11.92
CA ARG A 371 0.68 -17.54 -11.61
C ARG A 371 -0.82 -17.85 -11.68
N GLY A 372 -1.56 -17.52 -10.63
CA GLY A 372 -2.98 -17.82 -10.51
C GLY A 372 -3.37 -18.20 -9.07
N VAL A 373 -4.26 -19.19 -8.91
CA VAL A 373 -4.83 -19.58 -7.61
C VAL A 373 -4.33 -20.96 -7.17
N ARG A 374 -3.71 -21.09 -5.99
CA ARG A 374 -3.40 -22.39 -5.35
C ARG A 374 -4.59 -22.87 -4.51
N VAL A 375 -4.75 -24.19 -4.40
CA VAL A 375 -5.77 -24.84 -3.55
C VAL A 375 -5.11 -25.87 -2.65
N PHE A 376 -5.32 -25.73 -1.34
CA PHE A 376 -4.75 -26.58 -0.29
C PHE A 376 -5.84 -27.30 0.49
N ASP A 377 -5.61 -28.58 0.81
CA ASP A 377 -6.31 -29.31 1.86
C ASP A 377 -5.66 -28.94 3.20
N ILE A 378 -6.48 -28.42 4.13
CA ILE A 378 -6.08 -27.96 5.46
C ILE A 378 -6.70 -28.80 6.59
N SER A 379 -7.25 -29.99 6.30
CA SER A 379 -7.83 -30.91 7.30
C SER A 379 -6.82 -31.35 8.38
N ASP A 380 -5.52 -31.27 8.08
CA ASP A 380 -4.46 -31.06 9.07
C ASP A 380 -3.67 -29.78 8.74
N ILE A 381 -4.09 -28.65 9.31
CA ILE A 381 -3.43 -27.34 9.17
C ILE A 381 -1.95 -27.34 9.59
N ARG A 382 -1.45 -28.36 10.32
CA ARG A 382 -0.02 -28.52 10.67
C ARG A 382 0.81 -29.12 9.54
N ASN A 383 0.17 -29.78 8.59
CA ASN A 383 0.78 -30.29 7.36
C ASN A 383 -0.25 -30.22 6.21
N PRO A 384 -0.61 -29.01 5.75
CA PRO A 384 -1.53 -28.86 4.64
C PRO A 384 -0.87 -29.34 3.34
N VAL A 385 -1.69 -29.72 2.37
CA VAL A 385 -1.24 -30.35 1.11
C VAL A 385 -1.81 -29.57 -0.06
N GLN A 386 -0.97 -29.16 -1.02
CA GLN A 386 -1.48 -28.56 -2.26
C GLN A 386 -2.23 -29.67 -3.02
N VAL A 387 -3.53 -29.49 -3.27
CA VAL A 387 -4.42 -30.49 -3.91
C VAL A 387 -4.93 -30.04 -5.27
N GLY A 388 -4.85 -28.73 -5.56
CA GLY A 388 -5.22 -28.16 -6.85
C GLY A 388 -4.47 -26.84 -7.10
N GLN A 389 -4.52 -26.39 -8.35
CA GLN A 389 -4.03 -25.07 -8.75
C GLN A 389 -4.66 -24.68 -10.10
N VAL A 390 -4.89 -23.39 -10.31
CA VAL A 390 -5.41 -22.85 -11.57
C VAL A 390 -4.43 -21.80 -12.08
N GLN A 391 -3.77 -22.08 -13.21
CA GLN A 391 -2.97 -21.08 -13.94
C GLN A 391 -3.92 -20.06 -14.58
N THR A 392 -3.59 -18.78 -14.52
CA THR A 392 -4.31 -17.71 -15.23
C THR A 392 -3.34 -16.88 -16.07
N CYS A 393 -3.86 -16.14 -17.06
CA CYS A 393 -3.05 -15.30 -17.94
C CYS A 393 -2.40 -14.10 -17.24
N ARG A 394 -2.91 -13.71 -16.07
CA ARG A 394 -2.50 -12.50 -15.34
C ARG A 394 -2.12 -12.73 -13.87
N GLY A 395 -2.21 -13.97 -13.39
CA GLY A 395 -2.08 -14.32 -11.99
C GLY A 395 -3.35 -14.10 -11.17
N SER A 396 -3.23 -14.23 -9.86
CA SER A 396 -4.22 -13.82 -8.86
C SER A 396 -3.60 -12.73 -8.00
N HIS A 397 -4.18 -11.54 -8.00
CA HIS A 397 -3.86 -10.50 -7.03
C HIS A 397 -4.63 -10.80 -5.74
N THR A 398 -5.92 -10.47 -5.72
CA THR A 398 -6.92 -10.98 -4.76
C THR A 398 -7.87 -11.98 -5.44
N HIS A 399 -8.60 -12.72 -4.61
CA HIS A 399 -9.66 -13.64 -5.01
C HIS A 399 -10.84 -13.54 -4.03
N SER A 400 -12.04 -13.92 -4.44
CA SER A 400 -13.26 -13.66 -3.65
C SER A 400 -14.28 -14.78 -3.80
N ILE A 401 -14.74 -15.36 -2.70
CA ILE A 401 -15.58 -16.57 -2.71
C ILE A 401 -17.05 -16.20 -2.95
N VAL A 402 -17.56 -16.45 -4.15
CA VAL A 402 -18.89 -15.97 -4.58
C VAL A 402 -20.02 -17.00 -4.34
N ASP A 403 -19.73 -18.30 -4.41
CA ASP A 403 -20.63 -19.40 -4.02
C ASP A 403 -19.82 -20.54 -3.39
N ALA A 404 -20.41 -21.24 -2.43
CA ALA A 404 -19.81 -22.40 -1.78
C ALA A 404 -20.89 -23.37 -1.28
N ASN A 405 -20.72 -24.65 -1.57
CA ASN A 405 -21.65 -25.72 -1.22
C ASN A 405 -20.93 -27.09 -1.15
N ASP A 406 -21.62 -28.13 -0.67
CA ASP A 406 -21.09 -29.49 -0.47
C ASP A 406 -20.44 -30.13 -1.72
N GLU A 407 -20.68 -29.63 -2.93
CA GLU A 407 -20.11 -30.16 -4.18
C GLU A 407 -18.91 -29.34 -4.70
N ARG A 408 -18.89 -28.01 -4.49
CA ARG A 408 -17.93 -27.09 -5.10
C ARG A 408 -17.83 -25.71 -4.44
N ILE A 409 -16.73 -25.03 -4.72
CA ILE A 409 -16.52 -23.59 -4.49
C ILE A 409 -16.50 -22.87 -5.84
N VAL A 410 -17.07 -21.67 -5.91
CA VAL A 410 -16.95 -20.74 -7.05
C VAL A 410 -16.34 -19.44 -6.54
N LEU A 411 -15.35 -18.91 -7.26
CA LEU A 411 -14.67 -17.66 -6.90
C LEU A 411 -14.42 -16.76 -8.10
N TYR A 412 -14.27 -15.46 -7.83
CA TYR A 412 -13.73 -14.48 -8.75
C TYR A 412 -12.23 -14.30 -8.51
N ASN A 413 -11.46 -14.13 -9.59
CA ASN A 413 -10.03 -13.90 -9.57
C ASN A 413 -9.67 -12.55 -10.22
N SER A 414 -8.99 -11.69 -9.47
CA SER A 414 -8.48 -10.39 -9.93
C SER A 414 -7.04 -10.51 -10.41
N GLY A 415 -6.81 -10.68 -11.72
CA GLY A 415 -5.46 -10.74 -12.28
C GLY A 415 -4.92 -9.37 -12.68
N THR A 416 -4.15 -8.70 -11.83
CA THR A 416 -3.60 -7.35 -12.11
C THR A 416 -2.27 -7.34 -12.88
N SER A 417 -1.42 -8.36 -12.73
CA SER A 417 -0.10 -8.41 -13.39
C SER A 417 -0.17 -8.65 -14.92
N TYR A 418 0.96 -8.52 -15.61
CA TYR A 418 1.06 -8.53 -17.07
C TYR A 418 0.54 -9.82 -17.70
N VAL A 419 -0.04 -9.70 -18.90
CA VAL A 419 -0.53 -10.84 -19.69
C VAL A 419 0.67 -11.71 -20.12
N ARG A 420 0.59 -13.01 -19.84
CA ARG A 420 1.59 -14.01 -20.24
C ARG A 420 1.67 -14.16 -21.77
N ASP A 421 2.79 -14.69 -22.24
CA ASP A 421 2.93 -15.11 -23.63
C ASP A 421 2.08 -16.37 -23.90
N ASP A 422 1.54 -16.49 -25.11
CA ASP A 422 0.78 -17.64 -25.60
C ASP A 422 1.67 -18.91 -25.69
N GLU A 423 2.99 -18.73 -25.83
CA GLU A 423 3.99 -19.81 -25.70
C GLU A 423 4.20 -20.29 -24.24
N GLU A 424 3.83 -19.50 -23.21
CA GLU A 424 3.82 -19.96 -21.81
C GLU A 424 2.46 -20.53 -21.37
N LEU A 425 1.36 -19.94 -21.84
CA LEU A 425 0.01 -20.39 -21.50
C LEU A 425 -0.96 -20.13 -22.66
N GLU A 426 -1.36 -21.21 -23.33
CA GLU A 426 -2.25 -21.18 -24.51
C GLU A 426 -3.56 -20.42 -24.21
N GLY A 427 -3.87 -19.42 -25.04
CA GLY A 427 -5.04 -18.54 -24.92
C GLY A 427 -4.75 -17.17 -24.33
N CYS A 428 -3.50 -16.87 -23.93
CA CYS A 428 -3.15 -15.59 -23.31
C CYS A 428 -2.74 -14.53 -24.33
N PHE A 429 -3.72 -13.72 -24.77
CA PHE A 429 -3.48 -12.66 -25.76
C PHE A 429 -3.47 -11.27 -25.13
N ASN A 430 -2.40 -10.50 -25.39
CA ASN A 430 -2.34 -9.06 -25.12
C ASN A 430 -2.72 -8.25 -26.37
N SER A 431 -3.83 -8.62 -27.01
CA SER A 431 -4.30 -8.00 -28.26
C SER A 431 -5.34 -6.90 -27.98
N ALA A 432 -5.68 -6.15 -29.03
CA ALA A 432 -6.82 -5.22 -29.04
C ALA A 432 -8.12 -5.89 -29.56
N GLY A 433 -8.18 -7.23 -29.59
CA GLY A 433 -9.34 -8.01 -30.05
C GLY A 433 -10.18 -8.55 -28.90
N ASP A 434 -11.33 -9.16 -29.24
CA ASP A 434 -12.26 -9.75 -28.27
C ASP A 434 -11.69 -10.98 -27.53
N GLU A 435 -10.56 -11.53 -28.02
CA GLU A 435 -9.79 -12.62 -27.43
C GLU A 435 -8.82 -12.19 -26.30
N THR A 436 -8.69 -10.89 -26.02
CA THR A 436 -7.70 -10.36 -25.07
C THR A 436 -7.91 -10.83 -23.62
N ALA A 437 -6.82 -11.02 -22.86
CA ALA A 437 -6.86 -11.36 -21.42
C ALA A 437 -7.07 -10.13 -20.51
N LEU A 438 -7.20 -8.94 -21.10
CA LEU A 438 -7.62 -7.70 -20.43
C LEU A 438 -9.15 -7.58 -20.41
N PHE A 439 -9.71 -6.66 -19.60
CA PHE A 439 -11.15 -6.33 -19.62
C PHE A 439 -12.09 -7.53 -19.32
N SER A 440 -11.67 -8.44 -18.45
CA SER A 440 -12.48 -9.53 -17.88
C SER A 440 -12.14 -9.79 -16.41
N ILE A 441 -13.08 -10.40 -15.70
CA ILE A 441 -12.84 -11.10 -14.43
C ILE A 441 -12.79 -12.59 -14.78
N ASP A 442 -11.91 -13.38 -14.17
CA ASP A 442 -11.93 -14.85 -14.32
C ASP A 442 -12.80 -15.49 -13.22
N VAL A 443 -13.74 -16.36 -13.61
CA VAL A 443 -14.57 -17.14 -12.68
C VAL A 443 -14.05 -18.56 -12.60
N ILE A 444 -13.57 -18.95 -11.43
CA ILE A 444 -12.95 -20.27 -11.18
C ILE A 444 -13.92 -21.15 -10.38
N GLU A 445 -14.07 -22.41 -10.80
CA GLU A 445 -14.75 -23.46 -10.05
C GLU A 445 -13.74 -24.45 -9.49
N ILE A 446 -13.85 -24.79 -8.20
CA ILE A 446 -13.07 -25.82 -7.50
C ILE A 446 -14.05 -26.93 -7.05
N PRO A 447 -14.06 -28.11 -7.70
CA PRO A 447 -14.87 -29.24 -7.25
C PRO A 447 -14.31 -29.83 -5.94
N LEU A 448 -15.11 -29.93 -4.88
CA LEU A 448 -14.62 -30.44 -3.58
C LEU A 448 -14.25 -31.93 -3.61
N ALA A 449 -14.89 -32.71 -4.48
CA ALA A 449 -14.58 -34.13 -4.67
C ALA A 449 -13.30 -34.40 -5.48
N ASP A 450 -12.79 -33.41 -6.21
CA ASP A 450 -11.52 -33.44 -6.94
C ASP A 450 -10.99 -32.01 -7.17
N PRO A 451 -10.31 -31.41 -6.17
CA PRO A 451 -9.76 -30.06 -6.32
C PRO A 451 -8.71 -29.91 -7.42
N SER A 452 -8.15 -31.04 -7.93
CA SER A 452 -7.21 -31.01 -9.05
C SER A 452 -7.89 -30.72 -10.40
N ALA A 453 -9.22 -30.88 -10.47
CA ALA A 453 -10.06 -30.52 -11.61
C ALA A 453 -10.59 -29.06 -11.56
N ALA A 454 -10.01 -28.22 -10.69
CA ALA A 454 -10.27 -26.79 -10.62
C ALA A 454 -9.87 -26.07 -11.91
N ARG A 455 -10.67 -25.09 -12.36
CA ARG A 455 -10.50 -24.43 -13.66
C ARG A 455 -11.24 -23.10 -13.76
N ILE A 456 -10.79 -22.23 -14.65
CA ILE A 456 -11.61 -21.11 -15.17
C ILE A 456 -12.82 -21.71 -15.91
N THR A 457 -14.00 -21.15 -15.67
CA THR A 457 -15.29 -21.61 -16.24
C THR A 457 -15.94 -20.56 -17.15
N SER A 458 -15.72 -19.29 -16.85
CA SER A 458 -16.06 -18.14 -17.69
C SER A 458 -15.08 -16.99 -17.41
N SER A 459 -14.93 -16.06 -18.36
CA SER A 459 -14.21 -14.80 -18.15
C SER A 459 -15.09 -13.58 -18.55
N PRO A 460 -16.08 -13.20 -17.72
CA PRO A 460 -17.09 -12.20 -18.09
C PRO A 460 -16.51 -10.80 -18.37
N ARG A 461 -16.93 -10.20 -19.49
CA ARG A 461 -16.53 -8.86 -19.96
C ARG A 461 -17.28 -7.73 -19.23
N VAL A 462 -17.20 -7.68 -17.90
CA VAL A 462 -17.96 -6.70 -17.08
C VAL A 462 -17.62 -5.23 -17.40
N PHE A 463 -16.42 -4.99 -17.95
CA PHE A 463 -15.90 -3.69 -18.39
C PHE A 463 -16.58 -3.18 -19.68
N ALA A 464 -17.38 -4.01 -20.35
CA ALA A 464 -17.99 -3.65 -21.61
C ALA A 464 -19.02 -2.52 -21.49
N LYS A 465 -19.07 -1.65 -22.50
CA LYS A 465 -20.04 -0.56 -22.60
C LYS A 465 -20.31 -0.26 -24.09
N GLY A 466 -21.58 -0.25 -24.49
CA GLY A 466 -21.97 0.05 -25.88
C GLY A 466 -21.47 -0.91 -26.97
N GLY A 467 -20.99 -2.11 -26.60
CA GLY A 467 -20.39 -3.07 -27.52
C GLY A 467 -18.86 -2.96 -27.68
N ASN A 468 -18.20 -2.08 -26.94
CA ASN A 468 -16.75 -2.06 -26.76
C ASN A 468 -16.41 -2.79 -25.45
N ILE A 469 -15.53 -3.79 -25.47
CA ILE A 469 -15.12 -4.53 -24.26
C ILE A 469 -14.36 -3.64 -23.27
N ALA A 470 -13.58 -2.70 -23.78
CA ALA A 470 -12.89 -1.68 -23.02
C ALA A 470 -13.76 -0.41 -22.99
N GLY A 471 -14.91 -0.52 -22.32
CA GLY A 471 -15.98 0.48 -22.30
C GLY A 471 -15.97 1.44 -21.10
N LEU A 472 -14.98 1.31 -20.22
CA LEU A 472 -14.76 2.11 -19.01
C LEU A 472 -13.67 3.18 -19.22
N TRP A 473 -13.19 3.82 -18.14
CA TRP A 473 -12.19 4.90 -18.22
C TRP A 473 -10.90 4.43 -18.88
N ARG A 474 -10.31 5.28 -19.73
CA ARG A 474 -9.17 4.97 -20.61
C ARG A 474 -7.80 5.45 -20.12
N GLY A 475 -7.76 5.97 -18.89
CA GLY A 475 -6.57 6.51 -18.26
C GLY A 475 -6.22 7.93 -18.71
N GLY A 476 -5.30 8.54 -17.96
CA GLY A 476 -4.80 9.91 -18.15
C GLY A 476 -5.44 10.93 -17.22
N ASP A 477 -5.11 12.20 -17.46
CA ASP A 477 -5.55 13.38 -16.71
C ASP A 477 -7.08 13.58 -16.69
N HIS A 478 -7.59 13.96 -15.51
CA HIS A 478 -8.97 14.38 -15.28
C HIS A 478 -9.17 15.92 -15.35
N GLY A 479 -8.09 16.70 -15.47
CA GLY A 479 -8.03 18.15 -15.66
C GLY A 479 -7.29 18.90 -14.54
N ASP A 480 -7.04 20.21 -14.74
CA ASP A 480 -6.36 21.11 -13.79
C ASP A 480 -6.73 20.87 -12.31
N GLY A 481 -5.77 20.37 -11.52
CA GLY A 481 -5.94 20.14 -10.07
C GLY A 481 -6.60 18.80 -9.67
N THR A 482 -6.66 17.84 -10.59
CA THR A 482 -7.11 16.46 -10.36
C THR A 482 -5.92 15.48 -10.37
N GLN A 483 -6.18 14.19 -10.14
CA GLN A 483 -5.17 13.13 -10.31
C GLN A 483 -5.23 12.54 -11.73
N GLU A 484 -4.09 12.07 -12.23
CA GLU A 484 -4.07 11.11 -13.34
C GLU A 484 -4.47 9.72 -12.83
N THR A 485 -5.32 9.03 -13.58
CA THR A 485 -5.84 7.70 -13.22
C THR A 485 -5.51 6.68 -14.31
N SER A 486 -5.41 5.39 -13.98
CA SER A 486 -5.07 4.32 -14.94
C SER A 486 -6.21 3.93 -15.91
N ASP A 487 -5.88 3.29 -17.05
CA ASP A 487 -6.87 2.60 -17.91
C ASP A 487 -7.57 1.49 -17.11
N THR A 488 -8.87 1.30 -17.32
CA THR A 488 -9.69 0.36 -16.55
C THR A 488 -9.72 -1.00 -17.23
N ASN A 489 -8.60 -1.72 -17.15
CA ASN A 489 -8.35 -3.01 -17.82
C ASN A 489 -8.32 -4.22 -16.87
N GLN A 490 -8.44 -4.01 -15.55
CA GLN A 490 -8.68 -5.03 -14.52
C GLN A 490 -9.43 -4.44 -13.33
N CYS A 491 -9.98 -5.31 -12.48
CA CYS A 491 -10.24 -4.99 -11.09
C CYS A 491 -9.05 -5.41 -10.23
N HIS A 492 -8.76 -4.61 -9.19
CA HIS A 492 -7.76 -4.93 -8.18
C HIS A 492 -8.40 -5.85 -7.15
N ASP A 493 -9.43 -5.36 -6.46
CA ASP A 493 -10.29 -6.15 -5.57
C ASP A 493 -11.74 -6.19 -6.07
N ILE A 494 -12.43 -7.28 -5.74
CA ILE A 494 -13.85 -7.48 -6.04
C ILE A 494 -14.56 -7.96 -4.77
N THR A 495 -14.99 -7.03 -3.92
CA THR A 495 -15.72 -7.41 -2.71
C THR A 495 -17.10 -7.96 -3.08
N VAL A 496 -17.30 -9.26 -2.90
CA VAL A 496 -18.58 -9.93 -3.12
C VAL A 496 -19.41 -9.91 -1.84
N PHE A 497 -20.73 -9.84 -1.99
CA PHE A 497 -21.70 -9.87 -0.91
C PHE A 497 -22.84 -10.86 -1.24
N PRO A 498 -22.59 -12.18 -1.17
CA PRO A 498 -23.45 -13.21 -1.77
C PRO A 498 -24.89 -13.20 -1.25
N SER A 499 -25.08 -12.95 0.06
CA SER A 499 -26.42 -12.92 0.68
C SER A 499 -27.36 -11.83 0.12
N LEU A 500 -26.82 -10.78 -0.50
CA LEU A 500 -27.58 -9.72 -1.17
C LEU A 500 -27.52 -9.81 -2.70
N ASN A 501 -26.77 -10.77 -3.25
CA ASN A 501 -26.44 -10.92 -4.67
C ASN A 501 -25.73 -9.68 -5.27
N LEU A 502 -24.92 -8.98 -4.47
CA LEU A 502 -24.15 -7.81 -4.89
C LEU A 502 -22.65 -8.09 -4.93
N ALA A 503 -21.91 -7.38 -5.78
CA ALA A 503 -20.46 -7.24 -5.65
C ALA A 503 -20.02 -5.82 -6.05
N ALA A 504 -18.94 -5.32 -5.45
CA ALA A 504 -18.31 -4.06 -5.76
C ALA A 504 -16.87 -4.31 -6.24
N GLY A 505 -16.57 -3.89 -7.46
CA GLY A 505 -15.21 -3.95 -8.01
C GLY A 505 -14.52 -2.61 -7.85
N ALA A 506 -13.35 -2.60 -7.21
CA ALA A 506 -12.41 -1.49 -7.30
C ALA A 506 -11.48 -1.79 -8.48
N CYS A 507 -11.59 -1.01 -9.55
CA CYS A 507 -10.97 -1.32 -10.83
C CYS A 507 -10.19 -0.13 -11.35
N SER A 508 -9.09 -0.34 -12.07
CA SER A 508 -7.93 0.59 -12.06
C SER A 508 -8.20 2.06 -12.43
N GLY A 509 -9.32 2.40 -13.09
CA GLY A 509 -9.84 3.77 -13.17
C GLY A 509 -11.35 3.94 -12.91
N ASN A 510 -12.04 2.94 -12.35
CA ASN A 510 -13.46 2.98 -12.02
C ASN A 510 -13.83 2.13 -10.79
N GLY A 511 -14.69 2.68 -9.93
CA GLY A 511 -15.54 1.88 -9.04
C GLY A 511 -16.74 1.32 -9.82
N ILE A 512 -17.05 0.04 -9.65
CA ILE A 512 -18.19 -0.62 -10.31
C ILE A 512 -19.04 -1.41 -9.31
N ILE A 513 -20.34 -1.56 -9.61
CA ILE A 513 -21.22 -2.48 -8.88
C ILE A 513 -21.92 -3.47 -9.82
N MET A 514 -22.05 -4.72 -9.34
CA MET A 514 -22.44 -5.89 -10.12
C MET A 514 -23.53 -6.70 -9.40
N ASP A 515 -24.49 -7.22 -10.17
CA ASP A 515 -25.40 -8.28 -9.78
C ASP A 515 -24.66 -9.63 -9.95
N ILE A 516 -24.66 -10.45 -8.90
CA ILE A 516 -24.02 -11.77 -8.84
C ILE A 516 -25.03 -12.91 -8.61
N SER A 517 -26.32 -12.67 -8.87
CA SER A 517 -27.39 -13.68 -8.77
C SER A 517 -27.16 -14.91 -9.67
N ASP A 518 -26.30 -14.78 -10.68
CA ASP A 518 -25.63 -15.89 -11.35
C ASP A 518 -24.11 -15.75 -11.11
N PRO A 519 -23.51 -16.57 -10.22
CA PRO A 519 -22.08 -16.47 -9.87
C PRO A 519 -21.14 -16.86 -11.03
N TYR A 520 -21.65 -17.33 -12.18
CA TYR A 520 -20.86 -17.58 -13.38
C TYR A 520 -20.94 -16.45 -14.40
N ASN A 521 -21.90 -15.52 -14.26
CA ASN A 521 -22.18 -14.45 -15.22
C ASN A 521 -22.51 -13.11 -14.53
N PRO A 522 -21.63 -12.56 -13.66
CA PRO A 522 -21.78 -11.25 -13.04
C PRO A 522 -22.13 -10.13 -14.04
N GLN A 523 -23.10 -9.28 -13.69
CA GLN A 523 -23.57 -8.19 -14.55
C GLN A 523 -23.41 -6.83 -13.87
N ARG A 524 -22.47 -6.03 -14.39
CA ARG A 524 -22.26 -4.64 -13.96
C ARG A 524 -23.47 -3.77 -14.31
N PHE A 525 -24.02 -3.06 -13.32
CA PHE A 525 -25.23 -2.24 -13.50
C PHE A 525 -25.03 -0.73 -13.30
N ASP A 526 -23.92 -0.29 -12.68
CA ASP A 526 -23.48 1.12 -12.65
C ASP A 526 -21.94 1.22 -12.68
N ASP A 527 -21.39 2.41 -12.94
CA ASP A 527 -19.95 2.71 -12.90
C ASP A 527 -19.69 4.18 -12.52
N VAL A 528 -18.61 4.43 -11.78
CA VAL A 528 -18.17 5.77 -11.34
C VAL A 528 -16.66 5.99 -11.54
N THR A 529 -16.28 7.22 -11.84
CA THR A 529 -14.91 7.76 -11.78
C THR A 529 -14.84 8.81 -10.67
N ASP A 530 -13.67 9.04 -10.08
CA ASP A 530 -13.45 10.07 -9.07
C ASP A 530 -12.14 10.79 -9.40
N THR A 531 -12.19 12.11 -9.48
CA THR A 531 -11.05 12.94 -9.91
C THR A 531 -10.00 13.14 -8.81
N GLY A 532 -10.26 12.65 -7.59
CA GLY A 532 -9.29 12.55 -6.51
C GLY A 532 -8.56 11.21 -6.45
N PHE A 533 -8.94 10.21 -7.26
CA PHE A 533 -8.37 8.85 -7.23
C PHE A 533 -7.24 8.68 -8.25
N ALA A 534 -6.11 8.15 -7.82
CA ALA A 534 -5.05 7.68 -8.72
C ALA A 534 -5.26 6.21 -9.12
N TYR A 535 -5.71 5.37 -8.16
CA TYR A 535 -5.88 3.95 -8.39
C TYR A 535 -6.93 3.35 -7.44
N TRP A 536 -8.03 2.82 -7.99
CA TRP A 536 -9.08 2.19 -7.18
C TRP A 536 -8.62 0.82 -6.68
N HIS A 537 -8.42 0.73 -5.37
CA HIS A 537 -7.78 -0.40 -4.72
C HIS A 537 -8.78 -1.44 -4.20
N SER A 538 -9.61 -1.06 -3.23
CA SER A 538 -10.56 -1.97 -2.59
C SER A 538 -11.92 -1.33 -2.34
N ALA A 539 -12.91 -2.17 -2.00
CA ALA A 539 -14.29 -1.78 -1.77
C ALA A 539 -14.86 -2.51 -0.54
N THR A 540 -15.79 -1.90 0.18
CA THR A 540 -16.51 -2.55 1.29
C THR A 540 -17.93 -2.01 1.38
N PHE A 541 -18.92 -2.90 1.52
CA PHE A 541 -20.32 -2.50 1.75
C PHE A 541 -20.55 -2.25 3.25
N ASN A 542 -21.57 -1.47 3.61
CA ASN A 542 -22.13 -1.60 4.96
C ASN A 542 -22.96 -2.90 5.09
N ASN A 543 -23.33 -3.31 6.32
CA ASN A 543 -24.01 -4.60 6.56
C ASN A 543 -25.37 -4.76 5.84
N ASP A 544 -25.99 -3.65 5.42
CA ASP A 544 -27.26 -3.64 4.68
C ASP A 544 -27.09 -3.59 3.15
N GLY A 545 -25.85 -3.48 2.63
CA GLY A 545 -25.57 -3.32 1.19
C GLY A 545 -26.06 -1.99 0.60
N THR A 546 -26.36 -1.00 1.44
CA THR A 546 -26.93 0.30 1.06
C THR A 546 -25.89 1.40 0.87
N LYS A 547 -24.66 1.18 1.36
CA LYS A 547 -23.49 2.04 1.17
C LYS A 547 -22.32 1.22 0.63
N VAL A 548 -21.43 1.86 -0.13
CA VAL A 548 -20.12 1.33 -0.52
C VAL A 548 -19.05 2.38 -0.19
N LEU A 549 -18.01 1.96 0.51
CA LEU A 549 -16.75 2.70 0.67
C LEU A 549 -15.77 2.12 -0.36
N PHE A 550 -15.14 2.99 -1.16
CA PHE A 550 -14.05 2.63 -2.06
C PHE A 550 -12.74 3.28 -1.60
N THR A 551 -11.61 2.62 -1.86
CA THR A 551 -10.27 2.98 -1.40
C THR A 551 -9.38 3.42 -2.58
N ASP A 552 -8.57 4.47 -2.40
CA ASP A 552 -7.58 4.96 -3.39
C ASP A 552 -6.15 4.60 -2.95
N GLU A 553 -5.44 3.78 -3.71
CA GLU A 553 -4.02 3.47 -3.45
C GLU A 553 -3.09 4.54 -4.07
N TRP A 554 -3.26 5.79 -3.65
CA TRP A 554 -2.41 6.87 -4.16
C TRP A 554 -0.93 6.65 -3.82
N GLY A 555 -0.10 6.58 -4.86
CA GLY A 555 1.33 6.31 -4.73
C GLY A 555 1.72 4.83 -4.74
N GLY A 556 0.76 3.91 -4.94
CA GLY A 556 1.02 2.47 -5.12
C GLY A 556 1.78 1.84 -3.96
N GLY A 557 1.39 2.20 -2.74
CA GLY A 557 1.95 1.65 -1.49
C GLY A 557 3.38 2.07 -1.15
N GLY A 558 4.19 2.55 -2.11
CA GLY A 558 5.62 2.82 -1.92
C GLY A 558 5.99 4.28 -1.63
N ARG A 559 5.04 5.22 -1.67
CA ARG A 559 5.31 6.68 -1.62
C ARG A 559 4.73 7.35 -0.36
N PRO A 560 5.35 8.41 0.17
CA PRO A 560 4.81 9.16 1.31
C PRO A 560 3.68 10.08 0.85
N ARG A 561 2.43 9.65 1.04
CA ARG A 561 1.22 10.30 0.49
C ARG A 561 0.18 10.72 1.54
N CYS A 562 0.62 10.87 2.79
CA CYS A 562 -0.10 11.52 3.89
C CYS A 562 0.73 12.66 4.50
N GLN A 563 1.61 13.28 3.71
CA GLN A 563 2.43 14.40 4.13
C GLN A 563 1.57 15.64 4.42
N ALA A 564 2.05 16.56 5.25
CA ALA A 564 1.26 17.73 5.67
C ALA A 564 0.96 18.74 4.53
N GLY A 565 1.68 18.60 3.40
CA GLY A 565 1.42 19.30 2.14
C GLY A 565 0.39 18.64 1.22
N ASP A 566 0.02 17.37 1.45
CA ASP A 566 -0.82 16.60 0.53
C ASP A 566 -2.32 17.01 0.60
N PRO A 567 -3.06 16.94 -0.53
CA PRO A 567 -4.50 17.17 -0.51
C PRO A 567 -5.26 16.11 0.30
N MET A 568 -6.15 16.56 1.19
CA MET A 568 -7.01 15.67 2.01
C MET A 568 -8.04 14.86 1.22
N ASN A 569 -8.18 15.13 -0.08
CA ASN A 569 -9.07 14.44 -1.01
C ASN A 569 -8.34 13.59 -2.07
N TRP A 570 -7.02 13.41 -1.94
CA TRP A 570 -6.19 12.49 -2.75
C TRP A 570 -5.66 11.38 -1.84
N GLY A 571 -5.64 10.11 -2.27
CA GLY A 571 -5.36 8.99 -1.37
C GLY A 571 -6.40 8.89 -0.25
N ALA A 572 -7.67 9.13 -0.59
CA ALA A 572 -8.79 9.21 0.33
C ALA A 572 -9.86 8.19 -0.04
N ASN A 573 -10.50 7.58 0.95
CA ASN A 573 -11.67 6.76 0.72
C ASN A 573 -12.82 7.63 0.19
N ALA A 574 -13.58 7.14 -0.80
CA ALA A 574 -14.81 7.78 -1.28
C ALA A 574 -16.05 6.96 -0.85
N ILE A 575 -17.02 7.63 -0.25
CA ILE A 575 -18.24 7.00 0.30
C ILE A 575 -19.43 7.29 -0.62
N TYR A 576 -20.11 6.23 -1.04
CA TYR A 576 -21.27 6.25 -1.92
C TYR A 576 -22.49 5.58 -1.26
N GLU A 577 -23.68 6.09 -1.54
CA GLU A 577 -24.95 5.40 -1.26
C GLU A 577 -25.48 4.71 -2.52
N VAL A 578 -26.04 3.50 -2.38
CA VAL A 578 -26.64 2.72 -3.49
C VAL A 578 -28.11 3.09 -3.65
N VAL A 579 -28.40 4.16 -4.41
CA VAL A 579 -29.73 4.75 -4.55
C VAL A 579 -30.38 4.32 -5.86
N ASN A 580 -31.47 3.53 -5.78
CA ASN A 580 -32.18 2.96 -6.94
C ASN A 580 -31.28 2.20 -7.93
N GLY A 581 -30.25 1.51 -7.44
CA GLY A 581 -29.28 0.79 -8.27
C GLY A 581 -28.22 1.70 -8.91
N LYS A 582 -27.89 2.82 -8.26
CA LYS A 582 -26.83 3.74 -8.68
C LYS A 582 -25.92 4.13 -7.53
N LEU A 583 -24.64 4.36 -7.83
CA LEU A 583 -23.70 4.94 -6.87
C LEU A 583 -23.87 6.45 -6.83
N GLU A 584 -24.38 6.98 -5.72
CA GLU A 584 -24.39 8.41 -5.47
C GLU A 584 -23.33 8.80 -4.43
N PHE A 585 -22.36 9.62 -4.85
CA PHE A 585 -21.31 10.15 -3.99
C PHE A 585 -21.87 10.91 -2.77
N ARG A 586 -21.15 10.86 -1.64
CA ARG A 586 -21.52 11.53 -0.38
C ARG A 586 -20.38 12.34 0.25
N SER A 587 -19.22 11.74 0.50
CA SER A 587 -18.03 12.44 1.02
C SER A 587 -16.77 11.58 0.89
N ASN A 588 -15.60 12.22 1.03
CA ASN A 588 -14.33 11.51 1.20
C ASN A 588 -13.93 11.43 2.68
N TYR A 589 -13.15 10.41 3.03
CA TYR A 589 -12.44 10.27 4.31
C TYR A 589 -10.97 9.92 4.07
N LYS A 590 -10.06 10.59 4.79
CA LYS A 590 -8.64 10.26 4.88
C LYS A 590 -8.21 10.44 6.34
N LEU A 591 -7.20 9.71 6.81
CA LEU A 591 -6.70 9.88 8.17
C LEU A 591 -6.26 11.35 8.42
N PRO A 592 -6.50 11.93 9.61
CA PRO A 592 -6.24 13.34 9.86
C PRO A 592 -4.80 13.64 10.29
N ALA A 593 -3.96 12.60 10.45
CA ALA A 593 -2.59 12.72 10.88
C ALA A 593 -1.63 12.98 9.70
N PRO A 594 -0.90 14.11 9.67
CA PRO A 594 0.20 14.27 8.75
C PRO A 594 1.39 13.39 9.15
N GLN A 595 2.05 12.78 8.18
CA GLN A 595 3.24 11.95 8.34
C GLN A 595 4.48 12.56 7.64
N SER A 596 5.65 12.00 7.91
CA SER A 596 6.95 12.40 7.35
C SER A 596 7.17 11.87 5.93
N SER A 597 8.29 12.26 5.30
CA SER A 597 8.78 11.69 4.05
C SER A 597 9.32 10.26 4.17
N LYS A 598 9.50 9.74 5.40
CA LYS A 598 9.98 8.38 5.68
C LYS A 598 8.85 7.35 5.77
N GLU A 599 7.61 7.83 5.90
CA GLU A 599 6.41 7.00 6.04
C GLU A 599 5.69 6.84 4.71
N ASN A 600 5.77 5.65 4.10
CA ASN A 600 4.90 5.31 2.97
C ASN A 600 3.45 5.23 3.48
N CYS A 601 2.57 6.10 2.99
CA CYS A 601 1.20 6.19 3.52
C CYS A 601 0.13 6.10 2.46
N VAL A 602 -0.75 5.12 2.64
CA VAL A 602 -1.90 4.88 1.77
C VAL A 602 -2.98 4.09 2.50
N ALA A 603 -4.23 4.24 2.06
CA ALA A 603 -5.36 3.50 2.57
C ALA A 603 -5.37 2.07 2.01
N HIS A 604 -5.57 1.06 2.87
CA HIS A 604 -5.59 -0.36 2.46
C HIS A 604 -6.79 -1.11 3.05
N ASN A 605 -6.68 -2.42 3.25
CA ASN A 605 -7.82 -3.31 3.48
C ASN A 605 -8.40 -3.25 4.91
N GLY A 606 -9.70 -3.50 4.99
CA GLY A 606 -10.51 -3.25 6.19
C GLY A 606 -11.82 -4.04 6.21
N SER A 607 -12.62 -3.87 7.27
CA SER A 607 -13.91 -4.55 7.44
C SER A 607 -14.89 -3.78 8.33
N ILE A 608 -16.17 -4.16 8.27
CA ILE A 608 -17.23 -3.61 9.11
C ILE A 608 -17.12 -4.14 10.55
N ILE A 609 -17.14 -3.23 11.53
CA ILE A 609 -17.38 -3.57 12.93
C ILE A 609 -18.90 -3.63 13.16
N PRO A 610 -19.46 -4.79 13.56
CA PRO A 610 -20.90 -5.05 13.52
C PRO A 610 -21.68 -4.49 14.73
N VAL A 611 -21.79 -3.17 14.83
CA VAL A 611 -22.64 -2.53 15.85
C VAL A 611 -24.08 -2.33 15.31
N PRO A 612 -25.14 -2.81 16.00
CA PRO A 612 -26.52 -2.72 15.51
C PRO A 612 -26.94 -1.30 15.12
N GLY A 613 -27.34 -1.10 13.86
CA GLY A 613 -27.82 0.18 13.35
C GLY A 613 -26.78 1.30 13.27
N ARG A 614 -25.47 0.95 13.21
CA ARG A 614 -24.38 1.88 12.88
C ARG A 614 -23.50 1.25 11.80
N ASP A 615 -22.98 2.09 10.91
CA ASP A 615 -22.02 1.70 9.91
C ASP A 615 -20.62 2.09 10.41
N ILE A 616 -19.87 1.12 10.92
CA ILE A 616 -18.52 1.34 11.46
C ILE A 616 -17.54 0.48 10.65
N PHE A 617 -16.42 1.05 10.24
CA PHE A 617 -15.39 0.39 9.43
C PHE A 617 -14.03 0.55 10.11
N VAL A 618 -13.30 -0.56 10.25
CA VAL A 618 -11.87 -0.54 10.61
C VAL A 618 -11.05 -0.74 9.34
N GLN A 619 -9.98 0.04 9.19
CA GLN A 619 -9.13 0.05 8.01
C GLN A 619 -7.65 0.08 8.39
N ALA A 620 -6.85 -0.68 7.65
CA ALA A 620 -5.40 -0.57 7.66
C ALA A 620 -4.91 0.61 6.80
N TRP A 621 -3.86 1.27 7.26
CA TRP A 621 -3.11 2.26 6.51
C TRP A 621 -1.63 1.86 6.51
N TYR A 622 -0.98 2.00 5.36
CA TYR A 622 0.47 1.87 5.26
C TYR A 622 1.09 3.03 6.06
N GLN A 623 2.09 2.71 6.88
CA GLN A 623 2.67 3.44 8.02
C GLN A 623 1.81 4.40 8.89
N GLY A 624 0.58 4.78 8.55
CA GLY A 624 -0.37 5.56 9.36
C GLY A 624 -1.35 4.70 10.19
N GLY A 625 -0.94 3.47 10.49
CA GLY A 625 -1.57 2.65 11.51
C GLY A 625 -2.89 1.99 11.10
N ILE A 626 -3.82 1.93 12.06
CA ILE A 626 -5.21 1.53 11.85
C ILE A 626 -6.15 2.66 12.27
N SER A 627 -7.18 2.89 11.47
CA SER A 627 -8.24 3.85 11.77
C SER A 627 -9.59 3.14 11.85
N VAL A 628 -10.42 3.52 12.82
CA VAL A 628 -11.80 3.05 12.96
C VAL A 628 -12.72 4.25 12.75
N ILE A 629 -13.56 4.20 11.72
CA ILE A 629 -14.50 5.26 11.38
C ILE A 629 -15.96 4.86 11.60
N ASP A 630 -16.78 5.78 12.08
CA ASP A 630 -18.24 5.73 11.95
C ASP A 630 -18.65 6.52 10.70
N PHE A 631 -19.34 5.87 9.77
CA PHE A 631 -19.85 6.45 8.52
C PHE A 631 -21.38 6.28 8.37
N THR A 632 -22.09 6.10 9.50
CA THR A 632 -23.55 5.97 9.55
C THR A 632 -24.25 7.17 8.89
N ASP A 633 -23.73 8.38 9.12
CA ASP A 633 -23.94 9.52 8.24
C ASP A 633 -22.85 9.55 7.17
N ALA A 634 -23.16 9.03 5.99
CA ALA A 634 -22.25 8.90 4.84
C ALA A 634 -21.69 10.23 4.32
N LYS A 635 -22.15 11.39 4.82
CA LYS A 635 -21.69 12.73 4.45
C LYS A 635 -20.75 13.35 5.48
N ASN A 636 -20.67 12.77 6.68
CA ASN A 636 -19.88 13.27 7.80
C ASN A 636 -19.20 12.10 8.54
N PRO A 637 -18.39 11.26 7.86
CA PRO A 637 -17.65 10.18 8.49
C PRO A 637 -16.68 10.73 9.54
N LYS A 638 -16.44 9.96 10.61
CA LYS A 638 -15.57 10.36 11.73
C LYS A 638 -14.71 9.22 12.19
N GLU A 639 -13.43 9.48 12.38
CA GLU A 639 -12.55 8.63 13.18
C GLU A 639 -13.07 8.61 14.63
N ILE A 640 -13.21 7.40 15.19
CA ILE A 640 -13.71 7.14 16.55
C ILE A 640 -12.69 6.36 17.41
N ALA A 641 -11.73 5.70 16.78
CA ALA A 641 -10.63 4.97 17.39
C ALA A 641 -9.44 4.90 16.41
N PHE A 642 -8.22 4.85 16.92
CA PHE A 642 -7.02 4.63 16.10
C PHE A 642 -5.88 3.99 16.91
N PHE A 643 -4.93 3.36 16.21
CA PHE A 643 -3.62 3.01 16.73
C PHE A 643 -2.57 3.25 15.64
N ASP A 644 -1.42 3.79 16.00
CA ASP A 644 -0.36 4.12 15.04
C ASP A 644 1.05 4.01 15.64
N ARG A 645 2.06 3.89 14.78
CA ARG A 645 3.50 3.86 15.12
C ARG A 645 4.28 4.79 14.22
N GLY A 646 5.28 5.47 14.77
CA GLY A 646 6.25 6.22 13.98
C GLY A 646 7.04 5.37 12.98
N PRO A 647 7.84 6.03 12.11
CA PRO A 647 8.53 5.41 10.98
C PRO A 647 9.29 4.13 11.35
N ILE A 648 9.41 3.16 10.43
CA ILE A 648 10.24 1.96 10.65
C ILE A 648 11.71 2.32 10.89
N ASP A 649 12.22 3.33 10.17
CA ASP A 649 13.59 3.81 10.21
C ASP A 649 13.60 5.35 10.16
N ASN A 650 14.63 5.99 10.70
CA ASN A 650 14.73 7.45 10.75
C ASN A 650 15.23 8.05 9.43
N ASP A 651 16.08 7.32 8.71
CA ASP A 651 16.87 7.87 7.61
C ASP A 651 16.27 7.44 6.26
N GLN A 652 15.71 6.23 6.22
CA GLN A 652 15.18 5.55 5.04
C GLN A 652 13.66 5.42 5.05
N LEU A 653 13.02 5.64 3.90
CA LEU A 653 11.67 5.13 3.66
C LEU A 653 11.73 3.62 3.40
N ILE A 654 10.95 2.87 4.19
CA ILE A 654 10.80 1.41 4.12
C ILE A 654 9.31 1.09 4.08
N THR A 655 8.86 0.25 3.15
CA THR A 655 7.45 -0.15 3.07
C THR A 655 6.99 -0.84 4.37
N GLY A 656 6.01 -0.24 5.04
CA GLY A 656 5.59 -0.65 6.39
C GLY A 656 4.16 -0.26 6.76
N GLY A 657 3.81 -0.43 8.04
CA GLY A 657 2.45 -0.27 8.54
C GLY A 657 1.57 -1.46 8.16
N TYR A 658 0.25 -1.27 8.17
CA TYR A 658 -0.69 -2.39 8.09
C TYR A 658 -1.16 -2.66 6.66
N TRP A 659 -1.13 -3.94 6.27
CA TRP A 659 -1.75 -4.41 5.04
C TRP A 659 -3.26 -4.60 5.21
N SER A 660 -3.68 -5.24 6.30
CA SER A 660 -5.10 -5.45 6.59
C SER A 660 -5.43 -5.23 8.06
N ALA A 661 -6.67 -4.85 8.34
CA ALA A 661 -7.21 -4.74 9.69
C ALA A 661 -8.65 -5.27 9.71
N TYR A 662 -8.85 -6.46 10.28
CA TYR A 662 -10.11 -7.20 10.19
C TYR A 662 -10.75 -7.44 11.56
N TRP A 663 -12.05 -7.15 11.67
CA TRP A 663 -12.84 -7.47 12.86
C TRP A 663 -13.30 -8.93 12.83
N TYR A 664 -12.95 -9.68 13.87
CA TYR A 664 -13.39 -11.06 14.05
C TYR A 664 -13.51 -11.39 15.55
N ASN A 665 -14.62 -12.00 15.96
CA ASN A 665 -14.90 -12.47 17.32
C ASN A 665 -14.45 -11.52 18.46
N GLY A 666 -14.80 -10.25 18.33
CA GLY A 666 -14.54 -9.21 19.35
C GLY A 666 -13.15 -8.55 19.31
N ARG A 667 -12.31 -8.88 18.32
CA ARG A 667 -10.97 -8.29 18.16
C ARG A 667 -10.79 -7.72 16.76
N ILE A 668 -9.89 -6.76 16.65
CA ILE A 668 -9.30 -6.32 15.37
C ILE A 668 -7.96 -7.04 15.25
N TYR A 669 -7.78 -7.86 14.22
CA TYR A 669 -6.50 -8.47 13.87
C TYR A 669 -5.90 -7.68 12.72
N ALA A 670 -4.63 -7.28 12.81
CA ALA A 670 -4.00 -6.46 11.79
C ALA A 670 -2.60 -6.96 11.42
N THR A 671 -2.41 -7.29 10.14
CA THR A 671 -1.12 -7.71 9.58
C THR A 671 -0.26 -6.49 9.26
N GLU A 672 0.86 -6.33 9.96
CA GLU A 672 1.88 -5.32 9.67
C GLU A 672 2.88 -5.88 8.65
N ILE A 673 3.09 -5.16 7.55
CA ILE A 673 3.85 -5.58 6.36
C ILE A 673 5.24 -6.10 6.74
N THR A 674 5.89 -5.47 7.72
CA THR A 674 7.32 -5.65 8.04
C THR A 674 7.55 -6.09 9.49
N ARG A 675 6.80 -5.56 10.46
CA ARG A 675 6.92 -5.87 11.89
C ARG A 675 6.30 -7.23 12.27
N GLY A 676 5.07 -7.54 11.83
CA GLY A 676 4.39 -8.78 12.21
C GLY A 676 2.85 -8.75 12.22
N LEU A 677 2.25 -9.12 13.35
CA LEU A 677 0.80 -9.23 13.54
C LEU A 677 0.42 -8.63 14.90
N ASP A 678 -0.48 -7.65 14.89
CA ASP A 678 -1.03 -7.05 16.11
C ASP A 678 -2.51 -7.39 16.27
N VAL A 679 -2.97 -7.39 17.52
CA VAL A 679 -4.37 -7.65 17.89
C VAL A 679 -4.85 -6.56 18.84
N PHE A 680 -6.00 -5.96 18.55
CA PHE A 680 -6.61 -4.88 19.33
C PHE A 680 -8.00 -5.25 19.84
N ALA A 681 -8.42 -4.58 20.90
CA ALA A 681 -9.81 -4.55 21.36
C ALA A 681 -10.29 -3.09 21.43
N LEU A 682 -11.56 -2.86 21.14
CA LEU A 682 -12.22 -1.56 21.41
C LEU A 682 -12.34 -1.32 22.91
N GLU A 683 -12.20 -0.06 23.33
CA GLU A 683 -12.52 0.37 24.70
C GLU A 683 -13.71 1.36 24.71
N PRO A 684 -14.59 1.31 25.73
CA PRO A 684 -15.73 2.24 25.82
C PRO A 684 -15.29 3.71 25.89
N SER A 685 -15.93 4.56 25.09
CA SER A 685 -15.54 5.96 24.85
C SER A 685 -16.75 6.89 24.75
N GLU A 686 -16.57 8.16 24.36
CA GLU A 686 -17.71 9.02 24.00
C GLU A 686 -18.36 8.63 22.66
N PHE A 687 -17.72 7.75 21.86
CA PHE A 687 -18.22 7.29 20.57
C PHE A 687 -18.91 5.92 20.63
N LEU A 688 -18.52 5.04 21.57
CA LEU A 688 -19.04 3.68 21.69
C LEU A 688 -19.31 3.31 23.15
N THR A 689 -20.54 2.86 23.42
CA THR A 689 -20.92 2.29 24.72
C THR A 689 -20.38 0.87 24.90
N ALA A 690 -20.22 0.42 26.15
CA ALA A 690 -19.80 -0.96 26.44
C ALA A 690 -20.82 -1.98 25.88
N GLU A 691 -22.10 -1.63 25.88
CA GLU A 691 -23.18 -2.43 25.31
C GLU A 691 -23.12 -2.50 23.78
N GLU A 692 -22.69 -1.44 23.09
CA GLU A 692 -22.46 -1.47 21.64
C GLU A 692 -21.24 -2.32 21.26
N ILE A 693 -20.15 -2.24 22.04
CA ILE A 693 -18.98 -3.11 21.84
C ILE A 693 -19.37 -4.57 22.08
N ALA A 694 -20.07 -4.88 23.18
CA ALA A 694 -20.56 -6.23 23.45
C ALA A 694 -21.55 -6.74 22.39
N ALA A 695 -22.33 -5.86 21.75
CA ALA A 695 -23.18 -6.22 20.62
C ALA A 695 -22.40 -6.54 19.33
N ALA A 696 -21.23 -5.93 19.13
CA ALA A 696 -20.31 -6.30 18.06
C ALA A 696 -19.54 -7.60 18.37
N GLU A 697 -19.24 -7.89 19.64
CA GLU A 697 -18.73 -9.21 20.06
C GLU A 697 -19.81 -10.31 19.91
N ALA A 698 -21.11 -9.96 20.05
CA ALA A 698 -22.25 -10.87 19.95
C ALA A 698 -22.90 -10.95 18.54
N ALA A 699 -22.24 -10.41 17.51
CA ALA A 699 -22.70 -10.50 16.13
C ALA A 699 -22.59 -11.93 15.59
N GLN A 700 -23.64 -12.42 14.94
CA GLN A 700 -23.73 -13.79 14.44
C GLN A 700 -23.22 -13.86 12.99
N TYR A 701 -22.13 -14.58 12.77
CA TYR A 701 -21.52 -14.81 11.47
C TYR A 701 -21.98 -16.16 10.90
N PRO A 702 -22.72 -16.19 9.78
CA PRO A 702 -23.02 -17.42 9.04
C PRO A 702 -21.80 -18.34 8.84
N GLY A 703 -21.79 -19.48 9.53
CA GLY A 703 -20.74 -20.50 9.43
C GLY A 703 -19.47 -20.24 10.25
N ASP A 704 -19.42 -19.17 11.06
CA ASP A 704 -18.23 -18.75 11.82
C ASP A 704 -16.97 -18.60 10.94
N VAL A 705 -17.13 -18.06 9.72
CA VAL A 705 -16.05 -17.81 8.74
C VAL A 705 -15.98 -16.32 8.39
N PHE A 706 -14.75 -15.82 8.27
CA PHE A 706 -14.44 -14.53 7.64
C PHE A 706 -13.40 -14.75 6.55
N ASN A 707 -13.68 -14.26 5.34
CA ASN A 707 -12.75 -14.27 4.21
C ASN A 707 -12.58 -12.85 3.66
N PRO A 708 -11.34 -12.43 3.36
CA PRO A 708 -11.04 -11.22 2.58
C PRO A 708 -11.92 -11.11 1.33
N GLN A 709 -12.30 -9.87 1.00
CA GLN A 709 -13.18 -9.49 -0.13
C GLN A 709 -14.50 -10.32 -0.23
N THR A 710 -14.90 -11.01 0.85
CA THR A 710 -16.08 -11.90 0.87
C THR A 710 -16.98 -11.51 2.04
N GLN A 711 -17.85 -10.55 1.80
CA GLN A 711 -18.66 -9.93 2.84
C GLN A 711 -19.89 -10.78 3.19
N THR A 712 -19.98 -11.15 4.47
CA THR A 712 -21.10 -11.88 5.06
C THR A 712 -22.01 -10.94 5.83
N GLN A 713 -23.34 -11.05 5.66
CA GLN A 713 -24.30 -10.27 6.43
C GLN A 713 -24.42 -10.87 7.84
N VAL A 714 -24.15 -10.05 8.85
CA VAL A 714 -24.31 -10.45 10.26
C VAL A 714 -25.70 -10.13 10.77
N THR A 715 -26.11 -10.84 11.82
CA THR A 715 -27.35 -10.60 12.57
C THR A 715 -27.10 -10.61 14.08
N TRP A 716 -28.11 -10.19 14.86
CA TRP A 716 -28.08 -10.16 16.32
C TRP A 716 -29.38 -10.73 16.89
N SER A 717 -29.38 -11.16 18.14
CA SER A 717 -30.60 -11.60 18.83
C SER A 717 -31.44 -10.41 19.31
N ASP A 718 -32.75 -10.62 19.48
CA ASP A 718 -33.67 -9.61 20.02
C ASP A 718 -33.18 -9.01 21.36
N GLU A 719 -32.56 -9.84 22.22
CA GLU A 719 -31.99 -9.41 23.51
C GLU A 719 -30.80 -8.46 23.35
N VAL A 720 -29.92 -8.68 22.36
CA VAL A 720 -28.81 -7.77 22.03
C VAL A 720 -29.33 -6.47 21.43
N LEU A 721 -30.37 -6.53 20.60
CA LEU A 721 -31.02 -5.35 20.03
C LEU A 721 -31.70 -4.51 21.12
N GLU A 722 -32.47 -5.12 22.03
CA GLU A 722 -33.08 -4.42 23.17
C GLU A 722 -32.02 -3.81 24.11
N MET A 723 -30.89 -4.47 24.33
CA MET A 723 -29.77 -3.95 25.13
C MET A 723 -29.15 -2.68 24.52
N VAL A 724 -28.81 -2.69 23.24
CA VAL A 724 -28.26 -1.51 22.54
C VAL A 724 -29.29 -0.39 22.41
N GLU A 725 -30.57 -0.73 22.20
CA GLU A 725 -31.66 0.23 22.26
C GLU A 725 -31.85 0.83 23.67
N ALA A 726 -31.44 0.16 24.74
CA ALA A 726 -31.50 0.68 26.10
C ALA A 726 -30.30 1.60 26.42
N SER A 727 -29.07 1.21 26.09
CA SER A 727 -27.87 2.02 26.39
C SER A 727 -27.95 3.40 25.71
N ARG A 728 -28.35 3.43 24.44
CA ARG A 728 -28.52 4.66 23.64
C ARG A 728 -29.61 5.62 24.15
N LYS A 729 -30.49 5.18 25.05
CA LYS A 729 -31.53 6.03 25.66
C LYS A 729 -31.09 6.70 26.97
N GLY A 730 -29.94 6.31 27.52
CA GLY A 730 -29.44 6.74 28.83
C GLY A 730 -30.20 6.03 29.96
N GLY A 731 -29.59 4.99 30.53
CA GLY A 731 -30.18 4.10 31.55
C GLY A 731 -30.47 4.76 32.91
#